data_AF-A0A7S3Y5C1-F1
#
_entry.id   AF-A0A7S3Y5C1-F1
#
_cell.length_a   1.000
_cell.length_b   1.000
_cell.length_c   1.000
_cell.angle_alpha   90.00
_cell.angle_beta   90.00
_cell.angle_gamma   90.00
#
_symmetry.space_group_name_H-M   'P 1'
#
loop_
_entity.id
_entity.type
_entity.pdbx_description
1 polymer ?
#
loop_
_entity_poly.entity_id
_entity_poly.type
_entity_poly.pdbx_seq_one_letter_code
_entity_poly.pdbx_strand_id
1 'polypeptide(L)'
;MNTLRIATASIASRTSARVALNSRLISTRAQASVKTPSAAKTLAGLFLLSGAAVLTAGQEKECSGGPTTFTKMSDAEMVKRILEIKTENPDNIMAACFDLNYYNSLPSQLQSKFLKCLASGTYNSDSSMGCYATMPDDYETFKPFFKAALEKYHKVDLSTTSHVNNWSLEGVEGLPASGVLDLAELGLPALSMRVRTGRNLNRFPLPASMTREQRCELELAMGAVFAALKAKPEFGGGYVSITPDHPDFIDKAAYDQLVKDHIMFKDMAADPYLTTAGIAADWPYGRGCYVSEDKGFIIWVGEEDHLRIMCMQKGTLLNAVFDRLKAAVDVVEELIEGGCAKSDKVGVVTSCPTNIGTGMRASVHIALPKLTADGTDARAKAVAKPLGLSVRGLGGEHTPIGADGTVDISPSARFCISEAEIITALYLGIEKLVEAEAAAAPSAADLVAKIKKVKAENPDNIMAACFDEEYFNGLEDEVLQARLLKCCASGIWNPDSQMGCYANQPDDYDQFQPFFKQVLSKYHGVDLDATKHECSWKFDKTIEGLPESKVLDLEALGLPALSMRVRTGRNLNAFPLPASMTLQDRLDMENELYTRVFTQLAKDKRYGGGYRSITPGHPCEISGADYKALVAEHLMFKDMSADRYLVAAGIAAHWPHGRGCYVS
;
A
#
# COMPACT_ATOMS: atom_id res chain seq x y z
N MET A 1 -37.78 -44.52 -19.41
CA MET A 1 -38.37 -45.50 -18.47
C MET A 1 -37.42 -46.68 -18.35
N ASN A 2 -37.02 -46.98 -17.11
CA ASN A 2 -36.37 -48.18 -16.55
C ASN A 2 -35.08 -48.71 -17.20
N THR A 3 -33.90 -48.41 -16.64
CA THR A 3 -33.20 -49.02 -15.47
C THR A 3 -32.46 -50.33 -15.78
N LEU A 4 -31.13 -50.30 -15.59
CA LEU A 4 -30.45 -51.39 -14.89
C LEU A 4 -29.26 -50.86 -14.06
N ARG A 5 -29.20 -51.35 -12.82
CA ARG A 5 -28.32 -51.00 -11.68
C ARG A 5 -27.02 -51.85 -11.70
N ILE A 6 -25.87 -51.24 -11.40
CA ILE A 6 -25.02 -51.34 -10.17
C ILE A 6 -24.40 -52.72 -9.85
N ALA A 7 -23.05 -52.77 -9.78
CA ALA A 7 -22.21 -53.14 -8.60
C ALA A 7 -20.76 -53.49 -9.05
N THR A 8 -19.75 -52.63 -8.87
CA THR A 8 -18.76 -52.55 -7.74
C THR A 8 -18.03 -53.82 -7.35
N ALA A 9 -16.70 -53.82 -7.54
CA ALA A 9 -15.72 -54.47 -6.65
C ALA A 9 -14.34 -53.78 -6.76
N SER A 10 -13.84 -53.28 -5.63
CA SER A 10 -12.48 -52.76 -5.42
C SER A 10 -11.46 -53.88 -5.22
N ILE A 11 -10.16 -53.61 -5.41
CA ILE A 11 -9.08 -53.78 -4.42
C ILE A 11 -7.77 -53.24 -5.00
N ALA A 12 -7.06 -52.47 -4.17
CA ALA A 12 -5.77 -51.82 -4.43
C ALA A 12 -4.58 -52.78 -4.31
N SER A 13 -3.47 -52.47 -5.02
CA SER A 13 -2.12 -52.91 -4.64
C SER A 13 -1.00 -52.20 -5.45
N ARG A 14 -0.33 -51.27 -4.76
CA ARG A 14 1.14 -51.04 -4.66
C ARG A 14 2.02 -50.89 -5.93
N THR A 15 2.41 -49.63 -6.15
CA THR A 15 3.77 -49.06 -6.28
C THR A 15 4.99 -49.99 -6.45
N SER A 16 5.79 -49.70 -7.51
CA SER A 16 7.23 -49.35 -7.49
C SER A 16 8.05 -49.95 -8.66
N ALA A 17 8.67 -49.08 -9.50
CA ALA A 17 9.85 -49.27 -10.38
C ALA A 17 9.78 -48.20 -11.50
N ARG A 18 10.80 -47.50 -12.02
CA ARG A 18 12.27 -47.54 -12.02
C ARG A 18 12.73 -46.18 -12.64
N VAL A 19 13.68 -45.44 -12.06
CA VAL A 19 15.15 -45.39 -12.35
C VAL A 19 15.58 -44.42 -13.49
N ALA A 20 16.34 -43.39 -13.08
CA ALA A 20 17.57 -42.76 -13.61
C ALA A 20 17.71 -42.27 -15.07
N LEU A 21 18.29 -41.06 -15.22
CA LEU A 21 19.65 -40.78 -15.78
C LEU A 21 19.97 -39.27 -15.63
N ASN A 22 20.96 -38.89 -14.81
CA ASN A 22 22.33 -38.47 -15.16
C ASN A 22 22.51 -37.20 -16.03
N SER A 23 23.16 -36.17 -15.47
CA SER A 23 24.45 -35.68 -15.99
C SER A 23 25.22 -34.85 -14.96
N ARG A 24 26.52 -35.18 -14.82
CA ARG A 24 27.58 -34.45 -14.10
C ARG A 24 28.42 -33.69 -15.12
N LEU A 25 28.97 -32.53 -14.73
CA LEU A 25 30.27 -31.92 -15.13
C LEU A 25 30.47 -30.69 -14.22
N ILE A 26 31.21 -30.76 -13.11
CA ILE A 26 32.65 -30.45 -12.91
C ILE A 26 33.14 -29.15 -13.57
N SER A 27 33.45 -28.10 -12.78
CA SER A 27 34.83 -27.70 -12.41
C SER A 27 34.83 -26.50 -11.42
N THR A 28 35.38 -26.69 -10.21
CA THR A 28 36.58 -26.05 -9.61
C THR A 28 36.43 -24.58 -9.17
N ARG A 29 36.34 -24.28 -7.86
CA ARG A 29 37.37 -24.18 -6.78
C ARG A 29 37.92 -22.75 -6.61
N ALA A 30 37.54 -22.09 -5.52
CA ALA A 30 38.41 -21.21 -4.70
C ALA A 30 37.71 -20.92 -3.35
N GLN A 31 38.11 -21.64 -2.30
CA GLN A 31 37.82 -21.31 -0.91
C GLN A 31 39.04 -20.60 -0.33
N ALA A 32 38.85 -19.41 0.23
CA ALA A 32 39.82 -18.74 1.09
C ALA A 32 39.38 -18.94 2.55
N SER A 33 40.26 -19.55 3.34
CA SER A 33 40.18 -19.70 4.78
C SER A 33 40.51 -18.39 5.49
N VAL A 34 39.90 -18.08 6.65
CA VAL A 34 40.61 -17.64 7.87
C VAL A 34 39.76 -17.94 9.13
N LYS A 35 40.28 -18.92 9.89
CA LYS A 35 40.42 -19.10 11.34
C LYS A 35 39.47 -18.37 12.34
N THR A 36 38.72 -19.18 13.08
CA THR A 36 38.34 -18.95 14.49
C THR A 36 39.44 -19.45 15.45
N PRO A 37 39.56 -18.90 16.66
CA PRO A 37 40.16 -19.59 17.80
C PRO A 37 39.10 -19.97 18.85
N SER A 38 39.16 -21.24 19.23
CA SER A 38 38.56 -21.84 20.41
C SER A 38 39.33 -21.45 21.68
N ALA A 39 38.62 -21.25 22.79
CA ALA A 39 39.00 -21.81 24.09
C ALA A 39 37.83 -21.71 25.08
N ALA A 40 37.21 -22.85 25.35
CA ALA A 40 36.42 -23.07 26.57
C ALA A 40 37.37 -23.33 27.75
N LYS A 41 37.10 -22.71 28.90
CA LYS A 41 37.54 -23.20 30.21
C LYS A 41 36.38 -23.13 31.20
N THR A 42 36.06 -24.30 31.72
CA THR A 42 35.14 -24.61 32.81
C THR A 42 35.57 -23.92 34.11
N LEU A 43 34.63 -23.36 34.87
CA LEU A 43 34.60 -23.52 36.32
C LEU A 43 33.18 -23.26 36.87
N ALA A 44 32.62 -24.29 37.50
CA ALA A 44 31.47 -24.18 38.38
C ALA A 44 31.89 -23.43 39.67
N GLY A 45 31.04 -22.54 40.17
CA GLY A 45 31.32 -21.77 41.38
C GLY A 45 30.09 -21.01 41.86
N LEU A 46 29.32 -21.68 42.70
CA LEU A 46 28.23 -21.18 43.53
C LEU A 46 28.67 -19.94 44.34
N PHE A 47 27.97 -18.80 44.22
CA PHE A 47 27.92 -17.77 45.28
C PHE A 47 26.59 -16.99 45.22
N LEU A 48 25.74 -17.26 46.21
CA LEU A 48 24.74 -16.33 46.72
C LEU A 48 25.47 -15.12 47.28
N LEU A 49 25.13 -13.90 46.85
CA LEU A 49 25.37 -12.69 47.63
C LEU A 49 24.34 -11.63 47.26
N SER A 50 23.43 -11.41 48.20
CA SER A 50 22.65 -10.19 48.41
C SER A 50 23.55 -8.95 48.32
N GLY A 51 23.14 -7.96 47.55
CA GLY A 51 23.82 -6.67 47.47
C GLY A 51 22.85 -5.59 47.04
N ALA A 52 22.15 -5.01 48.02
CA ALA A 52 21.47 -3.73 47.85
C ALA A 52 22.53 -2.67 47.53
N ALA A 53 22.51 -2.15 46.30
CA ALA A 53 23.28 -0.97 45.94
C ALA A 53 22.46 0.27 46.32
N VAL A 54 22.82 0.86 47.46
CA VAL A 54 22.39 2.20 47.87
C VAL A 54 22.99 3.19 46.88
N LEU A 55 22.15 3.78 46.02
CA LEU A 55 22.50 4.97 45.25
C LEU A 55 22.57 6.15 46.23
N THR A 56 23.78 6.53 46.60
CA THR A 56 24.05 7.74 47.39
C THR A 56 23.73 8.98 46.57
N ALA A 57 22.98 9.90 47.17
CA ALA A 57 22.65 11.22 46.65
C ALA A 57 23.89 11.97 46.15
N GLY A 58 24.01 12.06 44.82
CA GLY A 58 24.93 12.96 44.12
C GLY A 58 24.18 14.21 43.70
N GLN A 59 24.76 15.37 44.01
CA GLN A 59 24.21 16.71 43.84
C GLN A 59 23.53 16.94 42.47
N GLU A 60 22.32 17.50 42.52
CA GLU A 60 21.58 18.04 41.39
C GLU A 60 22.46 19.04 40.63
N LYS A 61 23.02 18.61 39.49
CA LYS A 61 23.43 19.52 38.43
C LYS A 61 22.26 19.65 37.47
N GLU A 62 21.61 20.80 37.51
CA GLU A 62 20.66 21.23 36.48
C GLU A 62 21.31 21.04 35.10
N CYS A 63 20.80 20.07 34.34
CA CYS A 63 21.19 19.86 32.97
C CYS A 63 20.27 20.71 32.09
N SER A 64 20.76 21.87 31.68
CA SER A 64 20.09 22.84 30.82
C SER A 64 19.94 22.30 29.39
N GLY A 65 18.76 21.77 29.06
CA GLY A 65 18.27 21.61 27.67
C GLY A 65 17.51 22.87 27.21
N GLY A 66 17.72 23.30 25.97
CA GLY A 66 17.27 24.59 25.42
C GLY A 66 15.74 24.84 25.39
N PRO A 67 15.31 26.08 25.08
CA PRO A 67 14.06 26.63 25.58
C PRO A 67 12.89 26.44 24.62
N THR A 68 11.86 25.76 25.09
CA THR A 68 10.46 26.15 24.81
C THR A 68 9.92 26.77 26.10
N THR A 69 10.47 27.93 26.46
CA THR A 69 9.98 28.73 27.59
C THR A 69 8.67 29.39 27.21
N PHE A 70 7.58 28.62 27.21
CA PHE A 70 6.26 29.20 27.33
C PHE A 70 6.08 29.62 28.79
N THR A 71 5.68 30.88 29.02
CA THR A 71 5.43 31.39 30.36
C THR A 71 4.34 30.54 31.01
N LYS A 72 4.68 29.88 32.13
CA LYS A 72 3.73 29.05 32.86
C LYS A 72 2.60 29.92 33.39
N MET A 73 1.39 29.70 32.88
CA MET A 73 0.17 30.31 33.37
C MET A 73 -0.18 29.78 34.76
N SER A 74 -0.69 30.64 35.62
CA SER A 74 -1.40 30.25 36.83
C SER A 74 -2.73 29.55 36.49
N ASP A 75 -3.27 28.77 37.43
CA ASP A 75 -4.55 28.07 37.24
C ASP A 75 -5.68 29.04 36.82
N ALA A 76 -5.70 30.25 37.39
CA ALA A 76 -6.68 31.29 37.06
C ALA A 76 -6.51 31.82 35.62
N GLU A 77 -5.27 32.01 35.16
CA GLU A 77 -4.97 32.42 33.78
C GLU A 77 -5.32 31.31 32.79
N MET A 78 -5.05 30.04 33.12
CA MET A 78 -5.43 28.91 32.28
C MET A 78 -6.94 28.83 32.09
N VAL A 79 -7.72 28.92 33.17
CA VAL A 79 -9.19 28.91 33.10
C VAL A 79 -9.70 30.06 32.24
N LYS A 80 -9.18 31.28 32.44
CA LYS A 80 -9.53 32.44 31.62
C LYS A 80 -9.24 32.17 30.13
N ARG A 81 -8.04 31.65 29.82
CA ARG A 81 -7.64 31.36 28.45
C ARG A 81 -8.51 30.29 27.81
N ILE A 82 -8.89 29.23 28.54
CA ILE A 82 -9.78 28.20 28.04
C ILE A 82 -11.15 28.79 27.64
N LEU A 83 -11.69 29.70 28.45
CA LEU A 83 -12.97 30.38 28.15
C LEU A 83 -12.87 31.32 26.93
N GLU A 84 -11.73 31.98 26.74
CA GLU A 84 -11.45 32.76 25.52
C GLU A 84 -11.39 31.84 24.29
N ILE A 85 -10.64 30.75 24.35
CA ILE A 85 -10.51 29.76 23.27
C ILE A 85 -11.87 29.16 22.90
N LYS A 86 -12.73 28.90 23.89
CA LYS A 86 -14.10 28.40 23.66
C LYS A 86 -14.91 29.31 22.73
N THR A 87 -14.62 30.61 22.75
CA THR A 87 -15.25 31.62 21.90
C THR A 87 -14.50 31.83 20.59
N GLU A 88 -13.17 31.92 20.65
CA GLU A 88 -12.29 32.18 19.50
C GLU A 88 -12.18 30.99 18.53
N ASN A 89 -12.15 29.77 19.07
CA ASN A 89 -11.89 28.51 18.34
C ASN A 89 -12.89 27.42 18.79
N PRO A 90 -14.16 27.49 18.37
CA PRO A 90 -15.21 26.55 18.81
C PRO A 90 -14.98 25.09 18.40
N ASP A 91 -14.09 24.85 17.43
CA ASP A 91 -13.67 23.52 16.97
C ASP A 91 -12.66 22.85 17.92
N ASN A 92 -12.01 23.61 18.81
CA ASN A 92 -11.16 23.05 19.86
C ASN A 92 -12.05 22.29 20.87
N ILE A 93 -11.98 20.96 20.83
CA ILE A 93 -12.89 20.09 21.60
C ILE A 93 -12.70 20.27 23.10
N MET A 94 -11.46 20.39 23.57
CA MET A 94 -11.15 20.67 24.97
C MET A 94 -11.91 21.91 25.44
N ALA A 95 -11.74 23.04 24.76
CA ALA A 95 -12.37 24.29 25.19
C ALA A 95 -13.90 24.22 25.08
N ALA A 96 -14.42 23.62 24.01
CA ALA A 96 -15.85 23.44 23.82
C ALA A 96 -16.51 22.60 24.92
N CYS A 97 -15.82 21.55 25.39
CA CYS A 97 -16.29 20.64 26.43
C CYS A 97 -15.98 21.10 27.86
N PHE A 98 -15.18 22.16 28.04
CA PHE A 98 -14.90 22.71 29.36
C PHE A 98 -16.14 23.35 29.99
N ASP A 99 -16.47 22.94 31.21
CA ASP A 99 -17.57 23.49 32.01
C ASP A 99 -17.02 24.10 33.31
N LEU A 100 -17.25 25.41 33.47
CA LEU A 100 -16.70 26.17 34.59
C LEU A 100 -17.32 25.76 35.94
N ASN A 101 -18.59 25.37 35.96
CA ASN A 101 -19.27 24.95 37.19
C ASN A 101 -18.72 23.61 37.67
N TYR A 102 -18.47 22.68 36.74
CA TYR A 102 -17.81 21.42 36.99
C TYR A 102 -16.38 21.63 37.50
N TYR A 103 -15.58 22.48 36.86
CA TYR A 103 -14.24 22.82 37.35
C TYR A 103 -14.28 23.36 38.79
N ASN A 104 -15.19 24.30 39.08
CA ASN A 104 -15.33 24.89 40.41
C ASN A 104 -15.86 23.91 41.46
N SER A 105 -16.51 22.81 41.06
CA SER A 105 -16.98 21.77 41.99
C SER A 105 -15.90 20.74 42.34
N LEU A 106 -14.80 20.68 41.58
CA LEU A 106 -13.67 19.82 41.88
C LEU A 106 -12.93 20.28 43.15
N PRO A 107 -12.44 19.34 43.99
CA PRO A 107 -11.49 19.68 45.06
C PRO A 107 -10.24 20.36 44.49
N SER A 108 -9.63 21.27 45.25
CA SER A 108 -8.48 22.08 44.77
C SER A 108 -7.31 21.24 44.23
N GLN A 109 -7.03 20.07 44.81
CA GLN A 109 -6.00 19.16 44.29
C GLN A 109 -6.35 18.60 42.90
N LEU A 110 -7.63 18.35 42.64
CA LEU A 110 -8.12 17.86 41.36
C LEU A 110 -8.26 18.96 40.32
N GLN A 111 -8.44 20.22 40.73
CA GLN A 111 -8.46 21.37 39.81
C GLN A 111 -7.14 21.51 39.06
N SER A 112 -6.02 21.54 39.76
CA SER A 112 -4.70 21.65 39.10
C SER A 112 -4.36 20.41 38.27
N LYS A 113 -4.72 19.21 38.73
CA LYS A 113 -4.59 17.97 37.94
C LYS A 113 -5.42 18.04 36.66
N PHE A 114 -6.67 18.51 36.75
CA PHE A 114 -7.55 18.66 35.60
C PHE A 114 -7.00 19.66 34.59
N LEU A 115 -6.54 20.83 35.02
CA LEU A 115 -5.93 21.83 34.14
C LEU A 115 -4.68 21.29 33.43
N LYS A 116 -3.91 20.41 34.08
CA LYS A 116 -2.79 19.71 33.43
C LYS A 116 -3.26 18.88 32.23
N CYS A 117 -4.41 18.21 32.32
CA CYS A 117 -4.99 17.49 31.18
C CYS A 117 -5.38 18.41 30.02
N LEU A 118 -5.62 19.70 30.27
CA LEU A 118 -6.09 20.67 29.26
C LEU A 118 -4.96 21.54 28.70
N ALA A 119 -3.75 21.44 29.28
CA ALA A 119 -2.64 22.36 29.03
C ALA A 119 -2.33 22.51 27.54
N SER A 120 -2.25 21.42 26.79
CA SER A 120 -1.89 21.47 25.37
C SER A 120 -2.81 22.39 24.56
N GLY A 121 -4.12 22.27 24.73
CA GLY A 121 -5.10 23.10 24.02
C GLY A 121 -5.18 24.52 24.57
N THR A 122 -4.83 24.73 25.84
CA THR A 122 -4.76 26.08 26.44
C THR A 122 -3.61 26.90 25.85
N TYR A 123 -2.44 26.29 25.66
CA TYR A 123 -1.28 26.95 25.04
C TYR A 123 -1.34 26.95 23.51
N ASN A 124 -1.95 25.94 22.89
CA ASN A 124 -2.06 25.79 21.45
C ASN A 124 -3.55 25.77 21.05
N SER A 125 -4.14 26.96 20.88
CA SER A 125 -5.58 27.12 20.69
C SER A 125 -6.11 26.56 19.36
N ASP A 126 -5.22 26.36 18.39
CA ASP A 126 -5.46 25.76 17.08
C ASP A 126 -5.58 24.22 17.13
N SER A 127 -5.29 23.59 18.27
CA SER A 127 -5.47 22.15 18.44
C SER A 127 -6.93 21.73 18.29
N SER A 128 -7.18 20.67 17.51
CA SER A 128 -8.52 20.09 17.35
C SER A 128 -9.02 19.37 18.61
N MET A 129 -8.18 18.56 19.27
CA MET A 129 -8.54 17.87 20.52
C MET A 129 -8.24 18.72 21.75
N GLY A 130 -6.97 19.04 21.99
CA GLY A 130 -6.53 20.01 23.00
C GLY A 130 -6.41 19.46 24.42
N CYS A 131 -6.69 18.19 24.66
CA CYS A 131 -6.51 17.56 25.96
C CYS A 131 -5.78 16.21 25.87
N TYR A 132 -5.08 15.87 26.96
CA TYR A 132 -4.39 14.60 27.17
C TYR A 132 -4.70 14.09 28.58
N ALA A 133 -4.98 12.80 28.72
CA ALA A 133 -5.02 12.15 30.02
C ALA A 133 -3.60 12.07 30.61
N THR A 134 -3.49 12.24 31.92
CA THR A 134 -2.22 12.27 32.65
C THR A 134 -2.03 11.06 33.56
N MET A 135 -3.13 10.41 33.93
CA MET A 135 -3.17 9.16 34.69
C MET A 135 -4.15 8.18 34.03
N PRO A 136 -3.94 6.85 34.18
CA PRO A 136 -4.85 5.84 33.63
C PRO A 136 -6.32 6.01 34.05
N ASP A 137 -6.58 6.55 35.24
CA ASP A 137 -7.91 6.73 35.83
C ASP A 137 -8.56 8.09 35.52
N ASP A 138 -7.92 8.95 34.73
CA ASP A 138 -8.43 10.31 34.44
C ASP A 138 -9.76 10.30 33.67
N TYR A 139 -9.99 9.27 32.84
CA TYR A 139 -11.25 9.11 32.11
C TYR A 139 -12.45 8.84 33.03
N GLU A 140 -12.24 8.28 34.21
CA GLU A 140 -13.29 8.12 35.23
C GLU A 140 -13.27 9.29 36.23
N THR A 141 -12.08 9.74 36.66
CA THR A 141 -11.92 10.86 37.60
C THR A 141 -12.53 12.15 37.05
N PHE A 142 -12.32 12.44 35.76
CA PHE A 142 -12.83 13.62 35.08
C PHE A 142 -13.92 13.30 34.05
N LYS A 143 -14.73 12.27 34.34
CA LYS A 143 -15.73 11.71 33.44
C LYS A 143 -16.69 12.71 32.82
N PRO A 144 -17.26 13.71 33.52
CA PRO A 144 -18.12 14.70 32.88
C PRO A 144 -17.47 15.41 31.69
N PHE A 145 -16.16 15.72 31.80
CA PHE A 145 -15.40 16.33 30.73
C PHE A 145 -15.01 15.32 29.64
N PHE A 146 -14.35 14.21 30.01
CA PHE A 146 -13.85 13.26 29.02
C PHE A 146 -14.97 12.55 28.26
N LYS A 147 -16.11 12.26 28.89
CA LYS A 147 -17.29 11.76 28.19
C LYS A 147 -17.71 12.72 27.08
N ALA A 148 -17.85 14.01 27.39
CA ALA A 148 -18.25 15.02 26.41
C ALA A 148 -17.21 15.16 25.27
N ALA A 149 -15.91 15.13 25.59
CA ALA A 149 -14.84 15.20 24.60
C ALA A 149 -14.83 13.97 23.68
N LEU A 150 -15.01 12.77 24.23
CA LEU A 150 -15.05 11.51 23.48
C LEU A 150 -16.27 11.44 22.57
N GLU A 151 -17.46 11.77 23.07
CA GLU A 151 -18.68 11.81 22.25
C GLU A 151 -18.56 12.83 21.12
N LYS A 152 -17.99 14.02 21.38
CA LYS A 152 -17.78 15.05 20.35
C LYS A 152 -16.78 14.61 19.27
N TYR A 153 -15.64 14.01 19.64
CA TYR A 153 -14.61 13.61 18.67
C TYR A 153 -14.98 12.34 17.89
N HIS A 154 -15.37 11.28 18.61
CA HIS A 154 -15.65 9.98 18.01
C HIS A 154 -17.07 9.88 17.44
N LYS A 155 -17.93 10.88 17.70
CA LYS A 155 -19.31 10.95 17.21
C LYS A 155 -20.14 9.75 17.67
N VAL A 156 -19.97 9.39 18.94
CA VAL A 156 -20.65 8.27 19.60
C VAL A 156 -21.55 8.80 20.72
N ASP A 157 -22.50 7.97 21.15
CA ASP A 157 -23.32 8.22 22.33
C ASP A 157 -22.96 7.20 23.43
N LEU A 158 -22.27 7.67 24.47
CA LEU A 158 -21.82 6.86 25.60
C LEU A 158 -22.90 6.62 26.64
N SER A 159 -24.12 7.14 26.44
CA SER A 159 -25.29 6.74 27.23
C SER A 159 -25.91 5.43 26.75
N THR A 160 -25.68 5.07 25.48
CA THR A 160 -26.26 3.88 24.84
C THR A 160 -25.21 2.86 24.41
N THR A 161 -23.95 3.28 24.27
CA THR A 161 -22.85 2.43 23.77
C THR A 161 -21.67 2.40 24.74
N SER A 162 -21.02 1.25 24.87
CA SER A 162 -19.73 1.09 25.57
C SER A 162 -18.71 0.45 24.65
N HIS A 163 -17.43 0.70 24.90
CA HIS A 163 -16.37 0.07 24.12
C HIS A 163 -16.13 -1.38 24.54
N VAL A 164 -15.84 -2.24 23.56
CA VAL A 164 -15.43 -3.63 23.77
C VAL A 164 -14.23 -3.90 22.88
N ASN A 165 -13.09 -4.25 23.49
CA ASN A 165 -11.93 -4.75 22.75
C ASN A 165 -12.20 -6.21 22.34
N ASN A 166 -12.04 -6.51 21.05
CA ASN A 166 -12.18 -7.87 20.52
C ASN A 166 -11.27 -8.04 19.29
N TRP A 167 -10.42 -9.05 19.36
CA TRP A 167 -9.50 -9.42 18.28
C TRP A 167 -10.00 -10.60 17.44
N SER A 168 -11.08 -11.26 17.86
CA SER A 168 -11.66 -12.36 17.08
C SER A 168 -12.48 -11.83 15.91
N LEU A 169 -12.18 -12.31 14.70
CA LEU A 169 -12.99 -12.04 13.51
C LEU A 169 -14.34 -12.77 13.55
N GLU A 170 -14.52 -13.76 14.42
CA GLU A 170 -15.76 -14.54 14.50
C GLU A 170 -16.97 -13.64 14.80
N GLY A 171 -17.99 -13.73 13.94
CA GLY A 171 -19.23 -12.99 14.09
C GLY A 171 -19.17 -11.51 13.68
N VAL A 172 -18.04 -11.03 13.16
CA VAL A 172 -17.95 -9.67 12.61
C VAL A 172 -18.80 -9.55 11.36
N GLU A 173 -19.65 -8.53 11.31
CA GLU A 173 -20.54 -8.27 10.17
C GLU A 173 -19.73 -8.01 8.89
N GLY A 174 -20.16 -8.63 7.78
CA GLY A 174 -19.54 -8.49 6.47
C GLY A 174 -18.22 -9.25 6.29
N LEU A 175 -17.74 -9.99 7.30
CA LEU A 175 -16.56 -10.86 7.14
C LEU A 175 -16.79 -11.86 5.98
N PRO A 176 -15.83 -12.03 5.05
CA PRO A 176 -15.89 -13.09 4.06
C PRO A 176 -16.10 -14.47 4.71
N ALA A 177 -16.87 -15.36 4.07
CA ALA A 177 -17.16 -16.69 4.61
C ALA A 177 -15.89 -17.54 4.86
N SER A 178 -14.78 -17.23 4.18
CA SER A 178 -13.48 -17.86 4.40
C SER A 178 -12.80 -17.40 5.70
N GLY A 179 -13.20 -16.26 6.28
CA GLY A 179 -12.48 -15.57 7.36
C GLY A 179 -11.17 -14.92 6.91
N VAL A 180 -10.87 -14.95 5.61
CA VAL A 180 -9.61 -14.47 5.02
C VAL A 180 -9.85 -13.11 4.36
N LEU A 181 -9.12 -12.10 4.83
CA LEU A 181 -9.13 -10.72 4.33
C LEU A 181 -7.98 -10.53 3.33
N ASP A 182 -8.06 -11.21 2.18
CA ASP A 182 -7.02 -11.16 1.13
C ASP A 182 -7.41 -10.18 0.01
N LEU A 183 -6.63 -9.10 -0.12
CA LEU A 183 -6.82 -8.08 -1.15
C LEU A 183 -6.60 -8.61 -2.58
N ALA A 184 -5.93 -9.75 -2.75
CA ALA A 184 -5.79 -10.38 -4.06
C ALA A 184 -7.13 -10.81 -4.66
N GLU A 185 -8.10 -11.20 -3.82
CA GLU A 185 -9.47 -11.55 -4.23
C GLU A 185 -10.24 -10.34 -4.77
N LEU A 186 -9.79 -9.13 -4.43
CA LEU A 186 -10.31 -7.86 -4.96
C LEU A 186 -9.60 -7.43 -6.26
N GLY A 187 -8.71 -8.26 -6.80
CA GLY A 187 -7.89 -7.95 -7.98
C GLY A 187 -6.73 -6.98 -7.71
N LEU A 188 -6.37 -6.76 -6.45
CA LEU A 188 -5.29 -5.84 -6.07
C LEU A 188 -3.93 -6.55 -6.01
N PRO A 189 -2.83 -5.85 -6.38
CA PRO A 189 -1.48 -6.37 -6.19
C PRO A 189 -1.08 -6.33 -4.72
N ALA A 190 0.13 -6.82 -4.40
CA ALA A 190 0.71 -6.64 -3.08
C ALA A 190 0.88 -5.15 -2.73
N LEU A 191 0.19 -4.70 -1.69
CA LEU A 191 0.16 -3.32 -1.19
C LEU A 191 1.00 -3.18 0.08
N SER A 192 1.41 -1.96 0.39
CA SER A 192 1.99 -1.65 1.71
C SER A 192 0.86 -1.55 2.72
N MET A 193 0.88 -2.40 3.75
CA MET A 193 -0.11 -2.47 4.81
C MET A 193 0.55 -2.14 6.13
N ARG A 194 -0.16 -1.43 7.01
CA ARG A 194 0.35 -1.09 8.35
C ARG A 194 -0.77 -1.13 9.37
N VAL A 195 -0.55 -1.84 10.47
CA VAL A 195 -1.39 -1.79 11.66
C VAL A 195 -0.55 -1.28 12.82
N ARG A 196 -1.12 -0.42 13.65
CA ARG A 196 -0.47 0.09 14.85
C ARG A 196 -1.43 0.09 16.01
N THR A 197 -0.90 0.04 17.23
CA THR A 197 -1.69 0.26 18.43
C THR A 197 -0.91 0.99 19.52
N GLY A 198 -1.56 1.92 20.22
CA GLY A 198 -1.02 2.60 21.40
C GLY A 198 -1.32 1.80 22.67
N ARG A 199 -0.35 1.66 23.58
CA ARG A 199 -0.51 1.01 24.88
C ARG A 199 0.21 1.79 25.96
N ASN A 200 -0.45 1.97 27.10
CA ASN A 200 0.16 2.46 28.32
C ASN A 200 0.15 1.36 29.37
N LEU A 201 1.22 1.25 30.14
CA LEU A 201 1.36 0.27 31.21
C LEU A 201 0.68 0.79 32.48
N ASN A 202 -0.10 -0.05 33.16
CA ASN A 202 -0.86 0.34 34.34
C ASN A 202 0.02 0.77 35.54
N ARG A 203 1.29 0.32 35.53
CA ARG A 203 2.30 0.61 36.56
C ARG A 203 2.73 2.08 36.63
N PHE A 204 2.59 2.85 35.55
CA PHE A 204 3.13 4.22 35.47
C PHE A 204 2.02 5.26 35.23
N PRO A 205 2.22 6.52 35.68
CA PRO A 205 1.47 7.67 35.14
C PRO A 205 1.56 7.71 33.61
N LEU A 206 0.58 8.30 32.94
CA LEU A 206 0.68 8.51 31.49
C LEU A 206 1.81 9.53 31.19
N PRO A 207 2.38 9.55 29.96
CA PRO A 207 3.55 10.34 29.59
C PRO A 207 3.54 11.81 30.02
N ALA A 208 2.39 12.47 30.06
CA ALA A 208 2.26 13.86 30.50
C ALA A 208 2.62 14.10 31.98
N SER A 209 2.61 13.06 32.81
CA SER A 209 2.87 13.13 34.26
C SER A 209 4.04 12.27 34.75
N MET A 210 4.80 11.65 33.84
CA MET A 210 5.98 10.91 34.22
C MET A 210 7.13 11.86 34.61
N THR A 211 7.82 11.51 35.69
CA THR A 211 9.16 12.03 36.02
C THR A 211 10.22 11.40 35.12
N ARG A 212 11.39 12.03 34.99
CA ARG A 212 12.53 11.47 34.24
C ARG A 212 12.88 10.06 34.70
N GLU A 213 12.92 9.83 36.00
CA GLU A 213 13.23 8.53 36.60
C GLU A 213 12.20 7.47 36.19
N GLN A 214 10.91 7.80 36.27
CA GLN A 214 9.84 6.89 35.81
C GLN A 214 9.93 6.59 34.31
N ARG A 215 10.37 7.55 33.48
CA ARG A 215 10.57 7.30 32.03
C ARG A 215 11.69 6.30 31.78
N CYS A 216 12.80 6.43 32.51
CA CYS A 216 13.90 5.47 32.44
C CYS A 216 13.47 4.09 32.97
N GLU A 217 12.70 4.06 34.06
CA GLU A 217 12.14 2.81 34.60
C GLU A 217 11.18 2.12 33.63
N LEU A 218 10.35 2.88 32.90
CA LEU A 218 9.48 2.35 31.84
C LEU A 218 10.31 1.65 30.76
N GLU A 219 11.36 2.32 30.28
CA GLU A 219 12.25 1.77 29.25
C GLU A 219 12.91 0.46 29.73
N LEU A 220 13.44 0.45 30.94
CA LEU A 220 14.06 -0.74 31.54
C LEU A 220 13.06 -1.88 31.78
N ALA A 221 11.83 -1.57 32.17
CA ALA A 221 10.76 -2.56 32.39
C ALA A 221 10.43 -3.36 31.13
N MET A 222 10.70 -2.81 29.94
CA MET A 222 10.48 -3.50 28.67
C MET A 222 11.55 -4.54 28.34
N GLY A 223 12.65 -4.62 29.09
CA GLY A 223 13.75 -5.55 28.80
C GLY A 223 13.33 -7.02 28.69
N ALA A 224 12.41 -7.48 29.55
CA ALA A 224 11.88 -8.85 29.50
C ALA A 224 11.02 -9.09 28.24
N VAL A 225 10.20 -8.11 27.86
CA VAL A 225 9.41 -8.14 26.63
C VAL A 225 10.34 -8.22 25.41
N PHE A 226 11.37 -7.38 25.35
CA PHE A 226 12.32 -7.39 24.23
C PHE A 226 13.12 -8.67 24.14
N ALA A 227 13.53 -9.25 25.27
CA ALA A 227 14.18 -10.56 25.28
C ALA A 227 13.26 -11.66 24.73
N ALA A 228 11.98 -11.66 25.12
CA ALA A 228 10.99 -12.62 24.63
C ALA A 228 10.69 -12.45 23.13
N LEU A 229 10.52 -11.21 22.65
CA LEU A 229 10.33 -10.90 21.23
C LEU A 229 11.57 -11.32 20.42
N LYS A 230 12.78 -11.03 20.91
CA LYS A 230 14.03 -11.40 20.22
C LYS A 230 14.20 -12.91 20.06
N ALA A 231 13.68 -13.69 21.01
CA ALA A 231 13.73 -15.16 20.94
C ALA A 231 12.72 -15.78 19.95
N LYS A 232 11.75 -14.99 19.47
CA LYS A 232 10.71 -15.41 18.53
C LYS A 232 11.12 -15.07 17.09
N PRO A 233 11.20 -16.03 16.16
CA PRO A 233 11.65 -15.79 14.77
C PRO A 233 10.83 -14.74 14.02
N GLU A 234 9.53 -14.62 14.33
CA GLU A 234 8.62 -13.65 13.72
C GLU A 234 8.85 -12.20 14.17
N PHE A 235 9.67 -11.97 15.19
CA PHE A 235 10.07 -10.62 15.62
C PHE A 235 11.58 -10.44 15.48
N GLY A 236 12.40 -11.27 16.15
CA GLY A 236 13.87 -11.16 16.08
C GLY A 236 14.37 -9.74 16.34
N GLY A 237 15.57 -9.39 15.87
CA GLY A 237 16.06 -8.00 15.93
C GLY A 237 16.55 -7.55 17.31
N GLY A 238 16.30 -6.28 17.67
CA GLY A 238 16.84 -5.69 18.89
C GLY A 238 16.29 -4.30 19.25
N TYR A 239 16.66 -3.83 20.45
CA TYR A 239 16.31 -2.52 20.98
C TYR A 239 17.45 -1.53 20.79
N VAL A 240 17.10 -0.26 20.55
CA VAL A 240 18.02 0.87 20.56
C VAL A 240 17.43 2.00 21.39
N SER A 241 18.27 2.66 22.18
CA SER A 241 17.87 3.73 23.10
C SER A 241 18.55 5.05 22.74
N ILE A 242 17.85 6.16 22.95
CA ILE A 242 18.45 7.50 22.92
C ILE A 242 18.66 8.08 24.32
N THR A 243 18.37 7.30 25.37
CA THR A 243 18.65 7.65 26.76
C THR A 243 20.14 7.56 27.03
N PRO A 244 20.80 8.65 27.47
CA PRO A 244 22.21 8.60 27.86
C PRO A 244 22.47 7.49 28.89
N ASP A 245 23.60 6.80 28.74
CA ASP A 245 24.05 5.71 29.60
C ASP A 245 23.18 4.43 29.61
N HIS A 246 22.16 4.34 28.75
CA HIS A 246 21.42 3.09 28.55
C HIS A 246 22.31 2.02 27.89
N PRO A 247 22.19 0.72 28.26
CA PRO A 247 23.01 -0.36 27.67
C PRO A 247 22.95 -0.44 26.14
N ASP A 248 21.79 -0.11 25.55
CA ASP A 248 21.54 -0.07 24.10
C ASP A 248 21.59 1.35 23.51
N PHE A 249 22.32 2.28 24.14
CA PHE A 249 22.43 3.67 23.67
C PHE A 249 23.02 3.77 22.26
N ILE A 250 22.40 4.59 21.42
CA ILE A 250 22.90 4.98 20.10
C ILE A 250 23.22 6.47 20.04
N ASP A 251 24.22 6.83 19.25
CA ASP A 251 24.59 8.22 19.05
C ASP A 251 23.59 8.98 18.15
N LYS A 252 23.79 10.30 18.05
CA LYS A 252 22.93 11.19 17.27
C LYS A 252 22.91 10.86 15.77
N ALA A 253 24.02 10.40 15.20
CA ALA A 253 24.07 10.06 13.78
C ALA A 253 23.26 8.80 13.48
N ALA A 254 23.35 7.78 14.33
CA ALA A 254 22.52 6.58 14.26
C ALA A 254 21.03 6.91 14.46
N TYR A 255 20.70 7.76 15.44
CA TYR A 255 19.33 8.25 15.64
C TYR A 255 18.78 8.95 14.39
N ASP A 256 19.53 9.92 13.85
CA ASP A 256 19.11 10.68 12.66
C ASP A 256 18.89 9.76 11.44
N GLN A 257 19.72 8.72 11.29
CA GLN A 257 19.56 7.72 10.24
C GLN A 257 18.28 6.89 10.43
N LEU A 258 17.96 6.46 11.66
CA LEU A 258 16.73 5.71 11.94
C LEU A 258 15.47 6.56 11.76
N VAL A 259 15.52 7.86 12.07
CA VAL A 259 14.44 8.80 11.78
C VAL A 259 14.24 8.94 10.26
N LYS A 260 15.34 9.09 9.51
CA LYS A 260 15.32 9.16 8.05
C LYS A 260 14.77 7.89 7.40
N ASP A 261 15.07 6.72 7.97
CA ASP A 261 14.56 5.43 7.53
C ASP A 261 13.11 5.16 7.98
N HIS A 262 12.45 6.13 8.63
CA HIS A 262 11.10 6.02 9.20
C HIS A 262 10.93 4.89 10.22
N ILE A 263 12.02 4.53 10.92
CA ILE A 263 12.05 3.50 11.96
C ILE A 263 11.92 4.10 13.35
N MET A 264 12.55 5.26 13.60
CA MET A 264 12.50 5.98 14.88
C MET A 264 11.63 7.23 14.75
N PHE A 265 10.97 7.63 15.84
CA PHE A 265 10.22 8.88 15.90
C PHE A 265 11.16 10.09 15.97
N LYS A 266 10.69 11.20 15.39
CA LYS A 266 11.37 12.50 15.40
C LYS A 266 11.41 13.10 16.82
N ASP A 267 12.24 14.11 16.99
CA ASP A 267 12.37 14.85 18.25
C ASP A 267 11.01 15.46 18.66
N MET A 268 10.46 14.97 19.77
CA MET A 268 9.17 15.42 20.28
C MET A 268 9.23 16.81 20.92
N ALA A 269 10.42 17.27 21.34
CA ALA A 269 10.58 18.61 21.91
C ALA A 269 10.40 19.72 20.85
N ALA A 270 10.44 19.37 19.56
CA ALA A 270 10.08 20.26 18.47
C ALA A 270 8.55 20.36 18.23
N ASP A 271 7.74 19.53 18.90
CA ASP A 271 6.29 19.55 18.80
C ASP A 271 5.68 20.39 19.95
N PRO A 272 5.05 21.54 19.65
CA PRO A 272 4.52 22.43 20.69
C PRO A 272 3.32 21.84 21.43
N TYR A 273 2.58 20.88 20.85
CA TYR A 273 1.46 20.21 21.52
C TYR A 273 1.98 19.20 22.55
N LEU A 274 2.95 18.36 22.16
CA LEU A 274 3.54 17.37 23.07
C LEU A 274 4.37 18.03 24.18
N THR A 275 5.00 19.17 23.88
CA THR A 275 5.77 19.95 24.85
C THR A 275 4.88 20.55 25.92
N THR A 276 3.81 21.26 25.55
CA THR A 276 2.91 21.91 26.52
C THR A 276 2.00 20.91 27.25
N ALA A 277 1.77 19.72 26.68
CA ALA A 277 1.17 18.59 27.37
C ALA A 277 2.10 17.98 28.45
N GLY A 278 3.41 18.25 28.42
CA GLY A 278 4.41 17.61 29.28
C GLY A 278 4.84 16.22 28.82
N ILE A 279 4.41 15.77 27.64
CA ILE A 279 4.78 14.47 27.06
C ILE A 279 6.25 14.46 26.62
N ALA A 280 6.71 15.56 26.02
CA ALA A 280 8.09 15.73 25.57
C ALA A 280 9.09 16.10 26.69
N ALA A 281 8.63 16.17 27.95
CA ALA A 281 9.49 16.51 29.08
C ALA A 281 10.65 15.52 29.23
N ASP A 282 11.78 16.04 29.72
CA ASP A 282 13.00 15.27 29.95
C ASP A 282 13.56 14.58 28.69
N TRP A 283 13.37 15.15 27.50
CA TRP A 283 13.96 14.61 26.29
C TRP A 283 15.50 14.55 26.41
N PRO A 284 16.19 13.44 26.04
CA PRO A 284 15.67 12.23 25.39
C PRO A 284 15.47 11.02 26.35
N TYR A 285 15.39 11.21 27.66
CA TYR A 285 15.40 10.12 28.66
C TYR A 285 14.16 9.21 28.61
N GLY A 286 14.35 7.89 28.68
CA GLY A 286 13.30 6.87 28.63
C GLY A 286 12.71 6.64 27.24
N ARG A 287 13.47 6.91 26.17
CA ARG A 287 13.01 6.83 24.78
C ARG A 287 13.88 5.91 23.96
N GLY A 288 13.23 5.12 23.11
CA GLY A 288 13.91 4.23 22.20
C GLY A 288 12.96 3.44 21.32
N CYS A 289 13.53 2.49 20.58
CA CYS A 289 12.83 1.75 19.55
C CYS A 289 13.30 0.29 19.52
N TYR A 290 12.35 -0.64 19.58
CA TYR A 290 12.58 -2.02 19.20
C TYR A 290 12.32 -2.17 17.71
N VAL A 291 13.22 -2.84 17.00
CA VAL A 291 13.11 -3.11 15.57
C VAL A 291 13.37 -4.59 15.32
N SER A 292 12.41 -5.23 14.67
CA SER A 292 12.53 -6.60 14.16
C SER A 292 13.61 -6.74 13.09
N GLU A 293 14.09 -7.97 12.87
CA GLU A 293 15.14 -8.26 11.89
C GLU A 293 14.70 -7.97 10.44
N ASP A 294 13.43 -8.23 10.11
CA ASP A 294 12.83 -7.90 8.82
C ASP A 294 12.41 -6.42 8.69
N LYS A 295 12.57 -5.63 9.76
CA LYS A 295 12.09 -4.24 9.90
C LYS A 295 10.58 -4.08 9.66
N GLY A 296 9.81 -5.18 9.72
CA GLY A 296 8.35 -5.22 9.52
C GLY A 296 7.56 -5.09 10.81
N PHE A 297 8.24 -4.98 11.95
CA PHE A 297 7.68 -4.81 13.28
C PHE A 297 8.53 -3.86 14.12
N ILE A 298 7.88 -2.89 14.76
CA ILE A 298 8.50 -1.82 15.53
C ILE A 298 7.72 -1.58 16.84
N ILE A 299 8.42 -1.34 17.94
CA ILE A 299 7.85 -0.76 19.17
C ILE A 299 8.58 0.54 19.48
N TRP A 300 7.88 1.67 19.45
CA TRP A 300 8.38 2.91 20.03
C TRP A 300 8.09 2.95 21.52
N VAL A 301 9.08 3.34 22.31
CA VAL A 301 8.98 3.50 23.77
C VAL A 301 9.09 4.97 24.13
N GLY A 302 8.17 5.45 24.96
CA GLY A 302 8.23 6.79 25.56
C GLY A 302 7.93 7.94 24.59
N GLU A 303 7.18 7.68 23.52
CA GLU A 303 6.73 8.68 22.53
C GLU A 303 5.47 9.42 23.05
N GLU A 304 4.33 9.34 22.34
CA GLU A 304 3.04 9.96 22.74
C GLU A 304 2.32 9.13 23.83
N ASP A 305 2.52 7.82 23.77
CA ASP A 305 2.10 6.80 24.74
C ASP A 305 3.36 6.07 25.25
N HIS A 306 3.25 5.26 26.30
CA HIS A 306 4.37 4.42 26.76
C HIS A 306 4.89 3.55 25.63
N LEU A 307 3.98 2.94 24.87
CA LEU A 307 4.29 2.08 23.74
C LEU A 307 3.43 2.43 22.53
N ARG A 308 4.07 2.52 21.36
CA ARG A 308 3.40 2.44 20.06
C ARG A 308 3.93 1.23 19.31
N ILE A 309 3.10 0.19 19.24
CA ILE A 309 3.43 -1.12 18.67
C ILE A 309 2.91 -1.15 17.23
N MET A 310 3.73 -1.54 16.27
CA MET A 310 3.43 -1.42 14.85
C MET A 310 3.89 -2.65 14.08
N CYS A 311 3.04 -3.15 13.18
CA CYS A 311 3.38 -4.12 12.16
C CYS A 311 3.16 -3.51 10.79
N MET A 312 4.09 -3.72 9.87
CA MET A 312 4.00 -3.31 8.49
C MET A 312 4.55 -4.38 7.57
N GLN A 313 3.88 -4.58 6.44
CA GLN A 313 4.25 -5.59 5.46
C GLN A 313 3.79 -5.15 4.07
N LYS A 314 4.58 -5.48 3.05
CA LYS A 314 4.09 -5.48 1.67
C LYS A 314 3.48 -6.85 1.34
N GLY A 315 2.21 -6.89 0.97
CA GLY A 315 1.47 -8.13 0.74
C GLY A 315 0.01 -7.87 0.41
N THR A 316 -0.80 -8.92 0.37
CA THR A 316 -2.25 -8.81 0.12
C THR A 316 -3.10 -9.25 1.31
N LEU A 317 -2.52 -10.02 2.24
CA LEU A 317 -3.26 -10.60 3.36
C LEU A 317 -3.26 -9.67 4.59
N LEU A 318 -4.39 -9.04 4.88
CA LEU A 318 -4.55 -8.17 6.06
C LEU A 318 -4.46 -8.94 7.38
N ASN A 319 -4.90 -10.20 7.41
CA ASN A 319 -4.78 -11.07 8.59
C ASN A 319 -3.32 -11.16 9.07
N ALA A 320 -2.34 -11.23 8.15
CA ALA A 320 -0.93 -11.41 8.51
C ALA A 320 -0.40 -10.26 9.39
N VAL A 321 -0.73 -9.01 9.05
CA VAL A 321 -0.30 -7.86 9.85
C VAL A 321 -1.10 -7.73 11.15
N PHE A 322 -2.40 -8.06 11.11
CA PHE A 322 -3.29 -8.04 12.27
C PHE A 322 -2.89 -9.07 13.34
N ASP A 323 -2.66 -10.32 12.93
CA ASP A 323 -2.28 -11.43 13.80
C ASP A 323 -0.88 -11.21 14.39
N ARG A 324 0.08 -10.71 13.59
CA ARG A 324 1.42 -10.35 14.08
C ARG A 324 1.36 -9.26 15.14
N LEU A 325 0.49 -8.26 14.96
CA LEU A 325 0.29 -7.20 15.95
C LEU A 325 -0.31 -7.74 17.25
N LYS A 326 -1.34 -8.60 17.15
CA LYS A 326 -1.95 -9.24 18.31
C LYS A 326 -0.94 -10.09 19.09
N ALA A 327 -0.15 -10.91 18.40
CA ALA A 327 0.88 -11.72 19.02
C ALA A 327 1.90 -10.87 19.79
N ALA A 328 2.31 -9.72 19.25
CA ALA A 328 3.19 -8.80 19.95
C ALA A 328 2.52 -8.19 21.19
N VAL A 329 1.26 -7.75 21.07
CA VAL A 329 0.49 -7.21 22.20
C VAL A 329 0.36 -8.26 23.32
N ASP A 330 0.11 -9.52 22.99
CA ASP A 330 0.00 -10.60 23.97
C ASP A 330 1.30 -10.80 24.76
N VAL A 331 2.46 -10.71 24.09
CA VAL A 331 3.76 -10.77 24.78
C VAL A 331 3.93 -9.59 25.75
N VAL A 332 3.50 -8.38 25.38
CA VAL A 332 3.54 -7.22 26.28
C VAL A 332 2.62 -7.44 27.49
N GLU A 333 1.37 -7.85 27.26
CA GLU A 333 0.36 -8.03 28.30
C GLU A 333 0.72 -9.16 29.26
N GLU A 334 1.34 -10.23 28.78
CA GLU A 334 1.77 -11.37 29.60
C GLU A 334 2.95 -11.04 30.52
N LEU A 335 3.91 -10.25 30.02
CA LEU A 335 5.19 -10.03 30.72
C LEU A 335 5.22 -8.75 31.56
N ILE A 336 4.37 -7.77 31.28
CA ILE A 336 4.32 -6.54 32.07
C ILE A 336 3.45 -6.75 33.31
N GLU A 337 4.05 -6.52 34.48
CA GLU A 337 3.34 -6.55 35.76
C GLU A 337 2.17 -5.55 35.78
N GLY A 338 0.97 -6.06 36.07
CA GLY A 338 -0.27 -5.26 36.07
C GLY A 338 -0.85 -4.97 34.68
N GLY A 339 -0.21 -5.45 33.60
CA GLY A 339 -0.66 -5.34 32.23
C GLY A 339 -0.72 -3.91 31.68
N CYS A 340 -1.31 -3.76 30.51
CA CYS A 340 -1.63 -2.45 29.95
C CYS A 340 -2.88 -1.86 30.61
N ALA A 341 -2.90 -0.53 30.77
CA ALA A 341 -4.02 0.24 31.26
C ALA A 341 -5.26 0.06 30.35
N LYS A 342 -6.32 -0.49 30.94
CA LYS A 342 -7.62 -0.73 30.31
C LYS A 342 -8.75 -0.35 31.26
N SER A 343 -9.86 0.06 30.68
CA SER A 343 -11.11 0.39 31.37
C SER A 343 -12.27 -0.37 30.73
N ASP A 344 -13.16 -0.92 31.54
CA ASP A 344 -14.37 -1.60 31.06
C ASP A 344 -15.33 -0.67 30.29
N LYS A 345 -15.15 0.65 30.41
CA LYS A 345 -15.99 1.66 29.73
C LYS A 345 -15.35 2.17 28.46
N VAL A 346 -14.05 2.46 28.51
CA VAL A 346 -13.33 3.15 27.43
C VAL A 346 -12.30 2.29 26.69
N GLY A 347 -12.11 1.03 27.08
CA GLY A 347 -11.14 0.12 26.47
C GLY A 347 -9.70 0.43 26.86
N VAL A 348 -8.77 0.25 25.91
CA VAL A 348 -7.36 0.61 26.06
C VAL A 348 -7.24 2.10 26.32
N VAL A 349 -6.49 2.46 27.37
CA VAL A 349 -6.24 3.85 27.77
C VAL A 349 -5.01 4.41 27.08
N THR A 350 -5.20 5.51 26.34
CA THR A 350 -4.15 6.27 25.65
C THR A 350 -4.03 7.68 26.22
N SER A 351 -2.87 8.33 26.08
CA SER A 351 -2.66 9.72 26.49
C SER A 351 -3.62 10.65 25.77
N CYS A 352 -3.70 10.52 24.44
CA CYS A 352 -4.59 11.34 23.61
C CYS A 352 -5.97 10.67 23.50
N PRO A 353 -7.08 11.37 23.78
CA PRO A 353 -8.43 10.82 23.62
C PRO A 353 -8.78 10.37 22.19
N THR A 354 -8.02 10.82 21.19
CA THR A 354 -8.23 10.42 19.79
C THR A 354 -7.83 8.97 19.49
N ASN A 355 -7.03 8.34 20.36
CA ASN A 355 -6.54 6.98 20.22
C ASN A 355 -7.21 5.99 21.19
N ILE A 356 -8.16 6.42 22.04
CA ILE A 356 -8.78 5.54 23.04
C ILE A 356 -9.61 4.41 22.41
N GLY A 357 -9.91 3.37 23.19
CA GLY A 357 -10.71 2.23 22.75
C GLY A 357 -9.82 1.08 22.33
N THR A 358 -9.58 0.98 21.03
CA THR A 358 -8.69 -0.06 20.48
C THR A 358 -7.21 0.30 20.62
N GLY A 359 -6.89 1.60 20.72
CA GLY A 359 -5.54 2.09 20.43
C GLY A 359 -5.16 1.98 18.96
N MET A 360 -6.00 1.37 18.11
CA MET A 360 -5.58 0.77 16.85
C MET A 360 -5.83 1.70 15.65
N ARG A 361 -4.91 1.64 14.69
CA ARG A 361 -5.14 2.12 13.33
C ARG A 361 -4.59 1.10 12.34
N ALA A 362 -5.44 0.61 11.45
CA ALA A 362 -5.07 -0.20 10.30
C ALA A 362 -5.13 0.65 9.02
N SER A 363 -4.16 0.50 8.12
CA SER A 363 -4.16 1.23 6.86
C SER A 363 -3.45 0.51 5.71
N VAL A 364 -3.80 0.85 4.47
CA VAL A 364 -3.13 0.40 3.25
C VAL A 364 -2.78 1.58 2.35
N HIS A 365 -1.67 1.49 1.64
CA HIS A 365 -1.37 2.37 0.51
C HIS A 365 -1.91 1.74 -0.78
N ILE A 366 -2.84 2.41 -1.44
CA ILE A 366 -3.50 1.95 -2.67
C ILE A 366 -3.48 3.06 -3.73
N ALA A 367 -3.14 2.69 -4.97
CA ALA A 367 -3.22 3.59 -6.11
C ALA A 367 -4.66 3.67 -6.62
N LEU A 368 -5.22 4.89 -6.70
CA LEU A 368 -6.56 5.16 -7.21
C LEU A 368 -6.52 6.17 -8.37
N PRO A 369 -5.80 5.85 -9.46
CA PRO A 369 -5.36 6.81 -10.44
C PRO A 369 -6.47 7.46 -11.28
N LYS A 370 -7.71 6.96 -11.26
CA LYS A 370 -8.90 7.60 -11.84
C LYS A 370 -9.59 8.51 -10.84
N LEU A 371 -9.78 8.07 -9.59
CA LEU A 371 -10.32 8.92 -8.52
C LEU A 371 -9.36 10.06 -8.16
N THR A 372 -8.06 9.93 -8.42
CA THR A 372 -7.06 10.98 -8.21
C THR A 372 -6.53 11.57 -9.52
N ALA A 373 -7.25 11.42 -10.64
CA ALA A 373 -6.76 11.84 -11.96
C ALA A 373 -6.59 13.37 -12.10
N ASP A 374 -7.25 14.14 -11.23
CA ASP A 374 -7.14 15.60 -11.08
C ASP A 374 -5.92 16.01 -10.22
N GLY A 375 -5.13 15.05 -9.76
CA GLY A 375 -3.96 15.27 -8.91
C GLY A 375 -4.30 15.53 -7.44
N THR A 376 -5.56 15.35 -7.04
CA THR A 376 -6.03 15.52 -5.65
C THR A 376 -6.66 14.24 -5.10
N ASP A 377 -6.93 14.20 -3.80
CA ASP A 377 -7.66 13.11 -3.14
C ASP A 377 -9.16 13.40 -2.95
N ALA A 378 -9.70 14.46 -3.58
CA ALA A 378 -11.05 14.94 -3.31
C ALA A 378 -12.13 13.91 -3.69
N ARG A 379 -12.05 13.30 -4.87
CA ARG A 379 -13.03 12.25 -5.27
C ARG A 379 -12.86 10.99 -4.44
N ALA A 380 -11.62 10.59 -4.15
CA ALA A 380 -11.35 9.46 -3.25
C ALA A 380 -11.96 9.69 -1.85
N LYS A 381 -11.81 10.89 -1.28
CA LYS A 381 -12.44 11.29 -0.01
C LYS A 381 -13.97 11.26 -0.08
N ALA A 382 -14.56 11.71 -1.19
CA ALA A 382 -16.01 11.70 -1.39
C ALA A 382 -16.58 10.27 -1.38
N VAL A 383 -15.87 9.30 -1.94
CA VAL A 383 -16.25 7.88 -1.92
C VAL A 383 -15.95 7.24 -0.57
N ALA A 384 -14.79 7.52 0.02
CA ALA A 384 -14.33 6.90 1.26
C ALA A 384 -15.11 7.34 2.50
N LYS A 385 -15.50 8.62 2.59
CA LYS A 385 -16.11 9.20 3.79
C LYS A 385 -17.43 8.52 4.20
N PRO A 386 -18.38 8.25 3.29
CA PRO A 386 -19.60 7.50 3.60
C PRO A 386 -19.33 6.05 4.07
N LEU A 387 -18.19 5.47 3.68
CA LEU A 387 -17.76 4.13 4.09
C LEU A 387 -17.07 4.11 5.46
N GLY A 388 -17.00 5.25 6.15
CA GLY A 388 -16.28 5.39 7.40
C GLY A 388 -14.75 5.39 7.23
N LEU A 389 -14.24 5.55 6.02
CA LEU A 389 -12.81 5.57 5.72
C LEU A 389 -12.25 7.01 5.69
N SER A 390 -10.99 7.13 6.08
CA SER A 390 -10.14 8.31 5.96
C SER A 390 -9.13 8.09 4.84
N VAL A 391 -8.92 9.12 4.04
CA VAL A 391 -7.94 9.16 2.94
C VAL A 391 -6.87 10.20 3.29
N ARG A 392 -5.60 9.83 3.20
CA ARG A 392 -4.45 10.70 3.47
C ARG A 392 -3.38 10.53 2.39
N GLY A 393 -2.46 11.50 2.28
CA GLY A 393 -1.23 11.34 1.50
C GLY A 393 -0.23 10.38 2.18
N LEU A 394 0.85 10.05 1.47
CA LEU A 394 1.78 8.97 1.85
C LEU A 394 2.57 9.24 3.14
N GLY A 395 2.76 10.50 3.52
CA GLY A 395 3.46 10.89 4.75
C GLY A 395 2.51 11.32 5.88
N GLY A 396 1.19 11.16 5.71
CA GLY A 396 0.18 11.50 6.72
C GLY A 396 -0.83 12.56 6.28
N GLU A 397 -1.52 13.12 7.27
CA GLU A 397 -2.79 13.88 7.12
C GLU A 397 -2.70 15.14 6.26
N HIS A 398 -1.52 15.76 6.17
CA HIS A 398 -1.28 16.98 5.40
C HIS A 398 -0.27 16.80 4.27
N THR A 399 0.06 15.55 3.92
CA THR A 399 1.02 15.27 2.86
C THR A 399 0.33 15.08 1.51
N PRO A 400 1.01 15.40 0.40
CA PRO A 400 0.48 15.11 -0.94
C PRO A 400 0.25 13.62 -1.17
N ILE A 401 -0.67 13.31 -2.08
CA ILE A 401 -0.81 11.96 -2.64
C ILE A 401 0.46 11.55 -3.41
N GLY A 402 0.62 10.25 -3.63
CA GLY A 402 1.67 9.72 -4.49
C GLY A 402 1.55 10.26 -5.92
N ALA A 403 2.68 10.40 -6.60
CA ALA A 403 2.71 10.87 -7.99
C ALA A 403 1.90 9.95 -8.94
N ASP A 404 1.74 8.68 -8.58
CA ASP A 404 0.95 7.67 -9.27
C ASP A 404 -0.52 7.61 -8.82
N GLY A 405 -0.95 8.50 -7.93
CA GLY A 405 -2.29 8.48 -7.34
C GLY A 405 -2.42 7.61 -6.08
N THR A 406 -1.30 7.20 -5.48
CA THR A 406 -1.33 6.40 -4.24
C THR A 406 -1.78 7.23 -3.03
N VAL A 407 -2.72 6.69 -2.27
CA VAL A 407 -3.26 7.26 -1.03
C VAL A 407 -3.20 6.25 0.12
N ASP A 408 -3.13 6.76 1.36
CA ASP A 408 -3.26 5.97 2.60
C ASP A 408 -4.73 5.90 3.03
N ILE A 409 -5.28 4.68 3.05
CA ILE A 409 -6.68 4.39 3.39
C ILE A 409 -6.75 3.71 4.75
N SER A 410 -7.57 4.25 5.67
CA SER A 410 -7.79 3.66 6.99
C SER A 410 -9.21 3.87 7.49
N PRO A 411 -9.81 2.97 8.28
CA PRO A 411 -11.04 3.27 9.02
C PRO A 411 -10.83 4.48 9.94
N SER A 412 -11.86 5.33 10.00
CA SER A 412 -11.82 6.56 10.79
C SER A 412 -12.10 6.31 12.27
N ALA A 413 -12.97 5.33 12.56
CA ALA A 413 -13.37 4.98 13.92
C ALA A 413 -12.26 4.19 14.64
N ARG A 414 -12.06 4.52 15.93
CA ARG A 414 -11.12 3.80 16.83
C ARG A 414 -11.76 3.39 18.16
N PHE A 415 -12.89 4.02 18.49
CA PHE A 415 -13.61 3.92 19.74
C PHE A 415 -15.06 3.49 19.46
N CYS A 416 -15.66 2.75 20.39
CA CYS A 416 -16.93 2.02 20.19
C CYS A 416 -16.97 1.14 18.92
N ILE A 417 -15.81 0.60 18.52
CA ILE A 417 -15.61 -0.39 17.47
C ILE A 417 -14.44 -1.26 17.94
N SER A 418 -14.47 -2.56 17.70
CA SER A 418 -13.43 -3.50 18.10
C SER A 418 -12.27 -3.56 17.10
N GLU A 419 -11.14 -4.16 17.51
CA GLU A 419 -9.98 -4.35 16.64
C GLU A 419 -10.33 -5.20 15.40
N ALA A 420 -11.10 -6.26 15.59
CA ALA A 420 -11.59 -7.13 14.52
C ALA A 420 -12.52 -6.40 13.54
N GLU A 421 -13.41 -5.54 14.04
CA GLU A 421 -14.27 -4.71 13.19
C GLU A 421 -13.47 -3.66 12.41
N ILE A 422 -12.43 -3.05 12.99
CA ILE A 422 -11.58 -2.09 12.27
C ILE A 422 -10.89 -2.76 11.07
N ILE A 423 -10.24 -3.91 11.26
CA ILE A 423 -9.52 -4.56 10.13
C ILE A 423 -10.49 -5.05 9.05
N THR A 424 -11.70 -5.49 9.45
CA THR A 424 -12.75 -5.91 8.53
C THR A 424 -13.36 -4.72 7.78
N ALA A 425 -13.62 -3.60 8.45
CA ALA A 425 -14.08 -2.36 7.83
C ALA A 425 -13.07 -1.80 6.81
N LEU A 426 -11.76 -1.97 7.06
CA LEU A 426 -10.73 -1.64 6.09
C LEU A 426 -10.88 -2.48 4.81
N TYR A 427 -11.01 -3.81 4.94
CA TYR A 427 -11.20 -4.70 3.79
C TYR A 427 -12.45 -4.37 2.98
N LEU A 428 -13.60 -4.24 3.65
CA LEU A 428 -14.89 -3.94 2.99
C LEU A 428 -14.89 -2.55 2.34
N GLY A 429 -14.30 -1.57 3.00
CA GLY A 429 -14.14 -0.24 2.44
C GLY A 429 -13.22 -0.21 1.22
N ILE A 430 -12.16 -1.03 1.19
CA ILE A 430 -11.29 -1.20 0.00
C ILE A 430 -12.06 -1.83 -1.14
N GLU A 431 -12.86 -2.88 -0.90
CA GLU A 431 -13.71 -3.50 -1.94
C GLU A 431 -14.58 -2.45 -2.64
N LYS A 432 -15.27 -1.60 -1.85
CA LYS A 432 -16.10 -0.51 -2.40
C LYS A 432 -15.30 0.60 -3.08
N LEU A 433 -14.09 0.91 -2.60
CA LEU A 433 -13.20 1.85 -3.27
C LEU A 433 -12.71 1.31 -4.63
N VAL A 434 -12.41 0.02 -4.74
CA VAL A 434 -12.02 -0.62 -6.00
C VAL A 434 -13.17 -0.61 -7.00
N GLU A 435 -14.39 -0.90 -6.57
CA GLU A 435 -15.59 -0.78 -7.40
C GLU A 435 -15.75 0.65 -7.95
N ALA A 436 -15.60 1.66 -7.09
CA ALA A 436 -15.71 3.07 -7.48
C ALA A 436 -14.58 3.53 -8.41
N GLU A 437 -13.35 3.09 -8.17
CA GLU A 437 -12.20 3.34 -9.04
C GLU A 437 -12.41 2.69 -10.41
N ALA A 438 -12.95 1.48 -10.47
CA ALA A 438 -13.28 0.82 -11.73
C ALA A 438 -14.33 1.62 -12.53
N ALA A 439 -15.37 2.12 -11.85
CA ALA A 439 -16.45 2.90 -12.44
C ALA A 439 -16.08 4.35 -12.79
N ALA A 440 -15.02 4.91 -12.18
CA ALA A 440 -14.60 6.28 -12.42
C ALA A 440 -14.11 6.48 -13.86
N ALA A 441 -14.59 7.55 -14.49
CA ALA A 441 -14.12 8.05 -15.79
C ALA A 441 -13.42 9.40 -15.58
N PRO A 442 -12.10 9.50 -15.83
CA PRO A 442 -11.40 10.78 -15.79
C PRO A 442 -11.97 11.75 -16.84
N SER A 443 -11.95 13.04 -16.52
CA SER A 443 -12.32 14.07 -17.49
C SER A 443 -11.26 14.19 -18.60
N ALA A 444 -11.61 14.81 -19.74
CA ALA A 444 -10.62 15.14 -20.77
C ALA A 444 -9.48 16.00 -20.20
N ALA A 445 -9.79 16.96 -19.33
CA ALA A 445 -8.82 17.80 -18.65
C ALA A 445 -7.88 16.98 -17.74
N ASP A 446 -8.42 16.01 -17.00
CA ASP A 446 -7.63 15.09 -16.15
C ASP A 446 -6.59 14.35 -17.01
N LEU A 447 -7.03 13.81 -18.15
CA LEU A 447 -6.18 13.05 -19.06
C LEU A 447 -5.12 13.93 -19.72
N VAL A 448 -5.46 15.15 -20.15
CA VAL A 448 -4.48 16.12 -20.69
C VAL A 448 -3.44 16.51 -19.64
N ALA A 449 -3.85 16.78 -18.39
CA ALA A 449 -2.93 17.06 -17.29
C ALA A 449 -1.97 15.89 -17.06
N LYS A 450 -2.48 14.64 -17.13
CA LYS A 450 -1.66 13.44 -17.04
C LYS A 450 -0.68 13.30 -18.21
N ILE A 451 -1.09 13.58 -19.44
CA ILE A 451 -0.19 13.59 -20.61
C ILE A 451 0.96 14.58 -20.41
N LYS A 452 0.69 15.79 -19.92
CA LYS A 452 1.74 16.78 -19.62
C LYS A 452 2.76 16.24 -18.61
N LYS A 453 2.27 15.57 -17.56
CA LYS A 453 3.12 14.94 -16.57
C LYS A 453 3.98 13.83 -17.18
N VAL A 454 3.38 12.95 -17.98
CA VAL A 454 4.12 11.90 -18.70
C VAL A 454 5.18 12.52 -19.62
N LYS A 455 4.84 13.59 -20.35
CA LYS A 455 5.78 14.31 -21.23
C LYS A 455 6.99 14.86 -20.47
N ALA A 456 6.79 15.35 -19.25
CA ALA A 456 7.86 15.89 -18.41
C ALA A 456 8.72 14.79 -17.76
N GLU A 457 8.10 13.73 -17.26
CA GLU A 457 8.78 12.67 -16.48
C GLU A 457 9.33 11.54 -17.35
N ASN A 458 8.75 11.31 -18.53
CA ASN A 458 9.05 10.20 -19.44
C ASN A 458 9.22 10.75 -20.88
N PRO A 459 10.29 11.51 -21.18
CA PRO A 459 10.47 12.16 -22.48
C PRO A 459 10.61 11.18 -23.67
N ASP A 460 10.93 9.91 -23.39
CA ASP A 460 11.01 8.83 -24.38
C ASP A 460 9.64 8.30 -24.82
N ASN A 461 8.56 8.65 -24.10
CA ASN A 461 7.19 8.32 -24.49
C ASN A 461 6.79 9.17 -25.72
N ILE A 462 6.73 8.54 -26.89
CA ILE A 462 6.50 9.22 -28.17
C ILE A 462 5.11 9.88 -28.21
N MET A 463 4.06 9.19 -27.75
CA MET A 463 2.72 9.76 -27.65
C MET A 463 2.74 11.07 -26.87
N ALA A 464 3.29 11.08 -25.65
CA ALA A 464 3.29 12.27 -24.82
C ALA A 464 4.17 13.38 -25.41
N ALA A 465 5.31 13.02 -26.02
CA ALA A 465 6.19 13.98 -26.69
C ALA A 465 5.51 14.68 -27.89
N CYS A 466 4.73 13.94 -28.67
CA CYS A 466 4.04 14.41 -29.87
C CYS A 466 2.64 14.99 -29.59
N PHE A 467 2.13 14.86 -28.37
CA PHE A 467 0.84 15.45 -28.00
C PHE A 467 0.95 16.98 -27.92
N ASP A 468 0.07 17.65 -28.66
CA ASP A 468 -0.08 19.09 -28.72
C ASP A 468 -1.47 19.49 -28.19
N GLU A 469 -1.47 20.28 -27.12
CA GLU A 469 -2.70 20.65 -26.42
C GLU A 469 -3.51 21.70 -27.20
N GLU A 470 -2.85 22.60 -27.94
CA GLU A 470 -3.53 23.59 -28.76
C GLU A 470 -4.33 22.91 -29.88
N TYR A 471 -3.71 21.94 -30.55
CA TYR A 471 -4.37 21.08 -31.53
C TYR A 471 -5.52 20.28 -30.91
N PHE A 472 -5.31 19.65 -29.75
CA PHE A 472 -6.36 18.90 -29.05
C PHE A 472 -7.58 19.76 -28.73
N ASN A 473 -7.34 20.97 -28.19
CA ASN A 473 -8.40 21.91 -27.86
C ASN A 473 -9.08 22.51 -29.10
N GLY A 474 -8.42 22.50 -30.26
CA GLY A 474 -8.95 22.93 -31.54
C GLY A 474 -9.78 21.89 -32.30
N LEU A 475 -9.94 20.67 -31.76
CA LEU A 475 -10.83 19.65 -32.35
C LEU A 475 -12.29 20.10 -32.32
N GLU A 476 -13.04 19.73 -33.36
CA GLU A 476 -14.40 20.23 -33.64
C GLU A 476 -15.41 19.97 -32.50
N ASP A 477 -15.29 18.82 -31.84
CA ASP A 477 -16.18 18.42 -30.76
C ASP A 477 -15.51 17.52 -29.71
N GLU A 478 -16.22 17.30 -28.60
CA GLU A 478 -15.78 16.44 -27.49
C GLU A 478 -15.67 14.96 -27.89
N VAL A 479 -16.36 14.52 -28.96
CA VAL A 479 -16.30 13.14 -29.46
C VAL A 479 -14.94 12.87 -30.09
N LEU A 480 -14.44 13.79 -30.91
CA LEU A 480 -13.10 13.73 -31.50
C LEU A 480 -12.02 13.85 -30.42
N GLN A 481 -12.21 14.71 -29.42
CA GLN A 481 -11.32 14.79 -28.27
C GLN A 481 -11.24 13.46 -27.51
N ALA A 482 -12.39 12.87 -27.16
CA ALA A 482 -12.45 11.57 -26.50
C ALA A 482 -11.81 10.46 -27.35
N ARG A 483 -12.02 10.48 -28.67
CA ARG A 483 -11.43 9.53 -29.61
C ARG A 483 -9.91 9.66 -29.69
N LEU A 484 -9.35 10.88 -29.74
CA LEU A 484 -7.90 11.09 -29.69
C LEU A 484 -7.30 10.66 -28.33
N LEU A 485 -7.95 11.00 -27.21
CA LEU A 485 -7.52 10.53 -25.89
C LEU A 485 -7.56 9.00 -25.76
N LYS A 486 -8.54 8.34 -26.40
CA LYS A 486 -8.57 6.88 -26.51
C LYS A 486 -7.38 6.35 -27.29
N CYS A 487 -6.95 7.02 -28.36
CA CYS A 487 -5.72 6.65 -29.07
C CYS A 487 -4.49 6.76 -28.16
N CYS A 488 -4.46 7.72 -27.24
CA CYS A 488 -3.35 7.96 -26.30
C CYS A 488 -3.39 7.10 -25.02
N ALA A 489 -4.46 6.32 -24.80
CA ALA A 489 -4.74 5.67 -23.52
C ALA A 489 -3.59 4.80 -23.00
N SER A 490 -2.92 4.06 -23.87
CA SER A 490 -1.81 3.18 -23.46
C SER A 490 -0.67 3.95 -22.80
N GLY A 491 -0.27 5.10 -23.36
CA GLY A 491 0.81 5.95 -22.83
C GLY A 491 0.38 6.81 -21.64
N ILE A 492 -0.90 7.16 -21.56
CA ILE A 492 -1.46 7.86 -20.38
C ILE A 492 -1.36 6.95 -19.14
N TRP A 493 -1.74 5.67 -19.28
CA TRP A 493 -1.79 4.73 -18.17
C TRP A 493 -0.48 3.94 -17.97
N ASN A 494 0.38 3.90 -18.98
CA ASN A 494 1.70 3.26 -18.93
C ASN A 494 2.76 4.26 -19.42
N PRO A 495 3.21 5.18 -18.54
CA PRO A 495 4.16 6.24 -18.91
C PRO A 495 5.48 5.71 -19.47
N ASP A 496 5.88 4.52 -19.06
CA ASP A 496 7.08 3.82 -19.49
C ASP A 496 6.98 3.17 -20.88
N SER A 497 5.84 3.28 -21.55
CA SER A 497 5.71 2.85 -22.94
C SER A 497 6.53 3.73 -23.88
N GLN A 498 7.25 3.12 -24.82
CA GLN A 498 7.99 3.87 -25.85
C GLN A 498 7.03 4.56 -26.83
N MET A 499 6.02 3.84 -27.35
CA MET A 499 5.08 4.40 -28.33
C MET A 499 3.91 5.14 -27.66
N GLY A 500 3.17 4.46 -26.79
CA GLY A 500 2.10 5.06 -25.99
C GLY A 500 0.78 5.36 -26.72
N CYS A 501 0.68 5.20 -28.04
CA CYS A 501 -0.57 5.39 -28.77
C CYS A 501 -0.94 4.23 -29.71
N TYR A 502 -2.23 4.03 -29.91
CA TYR A 502 -2.83 3.05 -30.82
C TYR A 502 -3.99 3.67 -31.59
N ALA A 503 -4.00 3.53 -32.92
CA ALA A 503 -5.18 3.87 -33.70
C ALA A 503 -6.33 2.88 -33.40
N ASN A 504 -7.53 3.43 -33.25
CA ASN A 504 -8.78 2.75 -32.94
C ASN A 504 -9.60 2.43 -34.18
N GLN A 505 -9.54 3.28 -35.19
CA GLN A 505 -10.21 3.15 -36.48
C GLN A 505 -9.22 3.34 -37.63
N PRO A 506 -9.50 2.78 -38.81
CA PRO A 506 -8.63 2.94 -39.98
C PRO A 506 -8.38 4.41 -40.37
N ASP A 507 -9.38 5.28 -40.22
CA ASP A 507 -9.34 6.71 -40.55
C ASP A 507 -8.67 7.58 -39.48
N ASP A 508 -8.28 7.04 -38.31
CA ASP A 508 -7.65 7.85 -37.24
C ASP A 508 -6.34 8.52 -37.70
N TYR A 509 -5.59 7.89 -38.60
CA TYR A 509 -4.36 8.47 -39.15
C TYR A 509 -4.62 9.72 -40.00
N ASP A 510 -5.79 9.80 -40.63
CA ASP A 510 -6.22 10.96 -41.42
C ASP A 510 -6.94 11.98 -40.53
N GLN A 511 -7.84 11.51 -39.66
CA GLN A 511 -8.63 12.34 -38.74
C GLN A 511 -7.75 13.09 -37.74
N PHE A 512 -6.67 12.45 -37.26
CA PHE A 512 -5.71 13.02 -36.31
C PHE A 512 -4.32 13.20 -36.93
N GLN A 513 -4.28 13.54 -38.22
CA GLN A 513 -3.05 13.65 -38.99
C GLN A 513 -1.99 14.56 -38.35
N PRO A 514 -2.30 15.74 -37.76
CA PRO A 514 -1.31 16.58 -37.07
C PRO A 514 -0.61 15.88 -35.89
N PHE A 515 -1.30 14.95 -35.21
CA PHE A 515 -0.72 14.14 -34.14
C PHE A 515 0.05 12.93 -34.70
N PHE A 516 -0.59 12.11 -35.53
CA PHE A 516 0.03 10.86 -36.01
C PHE A 516 1.23 11.08 -36.94
N LYS A 517 1.28 12.17 -37.71
CA LYS A 517 2.48 12.48 -38.51
C LYS A 517 3.72 12.67 -37.65
N GLN A 518 3.59 13.37 -36.53
CA GLN A 518 4.70 13.58 -35.60
C GLN A 518 5.15 12.26 -34.97
N VAL A 519 4.18 11.43 -34.55
CA VAL A 519 4.45 10.09 -34.00
C VAL A 519 5.19 9.22 -35.01
N LEU A 520 4.70 9.15 -36.25
CA LEU A 520 5.28 8.33 -37.32
C LEU A 520 6.67 8.82 -37.72
N SER A 521 6.86 10.13 -37.87
CA SER A 521 8.16 10.74 -38.16
C SER A 521 9.17 10.41 -37.07
N LYS A 522 8.79 10.59 -35.80
CA LYS A 522 9.66 10.33 -34.65
C LYS A 522 10.06 8.87 -34.52
N TYR A 523 9.14 7.93 -34.74
CA TYR A 523 9.43 6.50 -34.59
C TYR A 523 10.13 5.88 -35.82
N HIS A 524 9.70 6.23 -37.03
CA HIS A 524 10.23 5.64 -38.27
C HIS A 524 11.41 6.42 -38.87
N GLY A 525 11.73 7.60 -38.35
CA GLY A 525 12.79 8.46 -38.89
C GLY A 525 12.47 9.00 -40.29
N VAL A 526 11.18 9.18 -40.60
CA VAL A 526 10.70 9.67 -41.89
C VAL A 526 10.41 11.17 -41.84
N ASP A 527 10.57 11.85 -42.97
CA ASP A 527 10.24 13.27 -43.11
C ASP A 527 8.73 13.52 -42.84
N LEU A 528 8.40 14.63 -42.17
CA LEU A 528 7.01 15.06 -41.93
C LEU A 528 6.26 15.37 -43.23
N ASP A 529 7.00 15.74 -44.29
CA ASP A 529 6.47 16.05 -45.61
C ASP A 529 6.39 14.80 -46.51
N ALA A 530 6.77 13.63 -46.04
CA ALA A 530 6.61 12.39 -46.78
C ALA A 530 5.12 12.11 -47.05
N THR A 531 4.76 12.00 -48.33
CA THR A 531 3.35 11.89 -48.76
C THR A 531 2.94 10.48 -49.18
N LYS A 532 3.89 9.55 -49.36
CA LYS A 532 3.61 8.22 -49.91
C LYS A 532 4.53 7.15 -49.36
N HIS A 533 3.94 5.98 -49.10
CA HIS A 533 4.66 4.72 -48.93
C HIS A 533 4.32 3.76 -50.08
N GLU A 534 5.31 3.01 -50.57
CA GLU A 534 5.11 2.02 -51.63
C GLU A 534 5.29 0.60 -51.10
N CYS A 535 4.21 -0.18 -51.14
CA CYS A 535 4.24 -1.60 -50.83
C CYS A 535 4.60 -2.40 -52.09
N SER A 536 5.76 -3.06 -52.12
CA SER A 536 6.20 -3.92 -53.23
C SER A 536 6.74 -5.26 -52.72
N TRP A 537 6.35 -6.35 -53.38
CA TRP A 537 6.91 -7.69 -53.19
C TRP A 537 7.85 -8.10 -54.35
N LYS A 538 8.19 -7.15 -55.22
CA LYS A 538 9.01 -7.42 -56.41
C LYS A 538 10.49 -7.37 -56.05
N PHE A 539 11.19 -8.48 -56.29
CA PHE A 539 12.64 -8.54 -56.27
C PHE A 539 13.20 -8.08 -57.63
N ASP A 540 13.38 -6.78 -57.77
CA ASP A 540 13.93 -6.16 -58.98
C ASP A 540 15.10 -5.21 -58.68
N LYS A 541 15.75 -4.75 -59.75
CA LYS A 541 17.02 -3.99 -59.68
C LYS A 541 16.87 -2.60 -59.06
N THR A 542 15.66 -2.18 -58.69
CA THR A 542 15.45 -0.93 -57.93
C THR A 542 15.82 -1.08 -56.45
N ILE A 543 15.97 -2.31 -55.95
CA ILE A 543 16.41 -2.60 -54.58
C ILE A 543 17.94 -2.52 -54.52
N GLU A 544 18.45 -1.52 -53.81
CA GLU A 544 19.87 -1.36 -53.53
C GLU A 544 20.43 -2.61 -52.83
N GLY A 545 21.55 -3.13 -53.32
CA GLY A 545 22.21 -4.31 -52.74
C GLY A 545 21.59 -5.66 -53.08
N LEU A 546 20.57 -5.74 -53.95
CA LEU A 546 20.02 -7.02 -54.39
C LEU A 546 21.02 -7.77 -55.32
N PRO A 547 21.47 -9.00 -54.99
CA PRO A 547 22.36 -9.76 -55.86
C PRO A 547 21.73 -10.05 -57.23
N GLU A 548 22.57 -10.18 -58.27
CA GLU A 548 22.11 -10.51 -59.63
C GLU A 548 21.31 -11.81 -59.70
N SER A 549 21.65 -12.79 -58.85
CA SER A 549 20.91 -14.06 -58.73
C SER A 549 19.47 -13.87 -58.27
N LYS A 550 19.17 -12.74 -57.61
CA LYS A 550 17.93 -12.48 -56.85
C LYS A 550 17.64 -13.52 -55.77
N VAL A 551 18.62 -14.36 -55.44
CA VAL A 551 18.54 -15.35 -54.38
C VAL A 551 19.29 -14.80 -53.18
N LEU A 552 18.57 -14.62 -52.08
CA LEU A 552 19.13 -14.23 -50.79
C LEU A 552 19.49 -15.50 -50.02
N ASP A 553 20.67 -16.03 -50.31
CA ASP A 553 21.18 -17.26 -49.70
C ASP A 553 22.08 -16.93 -48.48
N LEU A 554 21.60 -17.25 -47.29
CA LEU A 554 22.36 -17.06 -46.05
C LEU A 554 23.43 -18.14 -45.84
N GLU A 555 23.28 -19.32 -46.44
CA GLU A 555 24.28 -20.39 -46.33
C GLU A 555 25.57 -20.01 -47.07
N ALA A 556 25.42 -19.31 -48.20
CA ALA A 556 26.53 -18.73 -48.95
C ALA A 556 27.37 -17.72 -48.13
N LEU A 557 26.84 -17.22 -47.01
CA LEU A 557 27.57 -16.33 -46.07
C LEU A 557 28.39 -17.11 -45.03
N GLY A 558 28.37 -18.44 -45.05
CA GLY A 558 29.08 -19.29 -44.08
C GLY A 558 28.45 -19.29 -42.68
N LEU A 559 27.18 -18.90 -42.58
CA LEU A 559 26.46 -18.89 -41.32
C LEU A 559 26.00 -20.31 -40.92
N PRO A 560 25.90 -20.62 -39.62
CA PRO A 560 25.30 -21.87 -39.16
C PRO A 560 23.80 -21.92 -39.53
N ALA A 561 23.16 -23.08 -39.39
CA ALA A 561 21.72 -23.19 -39.62
C ALA A 561 20.94 -22.20 -38.71
N LEU A 562 20.12 -21.34 -39.32
CA LEU A 562 19.32 -20.32 -38.64
C LEU A 562 17.83 -20.60 -38.83
N SER A 563 17.02 -20.16 -37.85
CA SER A 563 15.59 -19.97 -38.08
C SER A 563 15.36 -18.60 -38.72
N MET A 564 14.56 -18.57 -39.79
CA MET A 564 14.23 -17.35 -40.51
C MET A 564 12.74 -17.05 -40.33
N ARG A 565 12.40 -15.79 -40.07
CA ARG A 565 11.02 -15.40 -39.83
C ARG A 565 10.70 -14.06 -40.48
N VAL A 566 9.77 -14.09 -41.43
CA VAL A 566 9.17 -12.90 -42.03
C VAL A 566 7.72 -12.80 -41.55
N ARG A 567 7.30 -11.61 -41.09
CA ARG A 567 5.94 -11.37 -40.58
C ARG A 567 5.38 -10.10 -41.20
N THR A 568 4.07 -10.05 -41.37
CA THR A 568 3.38 -8.82 -41.77
C THR A 568 2.07 -8.70 -41.02
N GLY A 569 1.72 -7.48 -40.58
CA GLY A 569 0.44 -7.19 -39.93
C GLY A 569 -0.58 -6.69 -40.95
N ARG A 570 -1.82 -7.16 -40.88
CA ARG A 570 -2.92 -6.71 -41.73
C ARG A 570 -4.18 -6.57 -40.90
N ASN A 571 -5.00 -5.59 -41.25
CA ASN A 571 -6.35 -5.41 -40.74
C ASN A 571 -7.32 -5.54 -41.91
N LEU A 572 -8.52 -6.05 -41.63
CA LEU A 572 -9.58 -6.19 -42.63
C LEU A 572 -10.41 -4.91 -42.66
N ASN A 573 -10.61 -4.33 -43.84
CA ASN A 573 -11.35 -3.07 -44.00
C ASN A 573 -12.80 -3.12 -43.48
N ALA A 574 -13.38 -4.32 -43.34
CA ALA A 574 -14.74 -4.51 -42.86
C ALA A 574 -14.89 -4.29 -41.35
N PHE A 575 -13.79 -4.19 -40.60
CA PHE A 575 -13.82 -4.12 -39.13
C PHE A 575 -13.04 -2.92 -38.61
N PRO A 576 -13.41 -2.39 -37.42
CA PRO A 576 -12.58 -1.49 -36.65
C PRO A 576 -11.19 -2.09 -36.37
N LEU A 577 -10.22 -1.25 -36.00
CA LEU A 577 -8.94 -1.77 -35.52
C LEU A 577 -9.13 -2.47 -34.15
N PRO A 578 -8.24 -3.39 -33.76
CA PRO A 578 -8.42 -4.23 -32.58
C PRO A 578 -8.70 -3.50 -31.26
N ALA A 579 -8.28 -2.23 -31.12
CA ALA A 579 -8.53 -1.39 -29.95
C ALA A 579 -10.01 -0.96 -29.78
N SER A 580 -10.82 -1.03 -30.84
CA SER A 580 -12.23 -0.62 -30.83
C SER A 580 -13.22 -1.69 -31.31
N MET A 581 -12.76 -2.91 -31.58
CA MET A 581 -13.66 -4.02 -31.90
C MET A 581 -14.54 -4.39 -30.69
N THR A 582 -15.84 -4.42 -30.92
CA THR A 582 -16.82 -5.02 -30.00
C THR A 582 -16.64 -6.54 -29.93
N LEU A 583 -17.27 -7.20 -28.96
CA LEU A 583 -17.33 -8.67 -28.94
C LEU A 583 -17.87 -9.23 -30.26
N GLN A 584 -18.93 -8.63 -30.80
CA GLN A 584 -19.54 -9.11 -32.04
C GLN A 584 -18.58 -8.95 -33.24
N ASP A 585 -17.92 -7.80 -33.37
CA ASP A 585 -16.92 -7.58 -34.44
C ASP A 585 -15.83 -8.67 -34.41
N ARG A 586 -15.39 -9.08 -33.22
CA ARG A 586 -14.35 -10.11 -33.07
C ARG A 586 -14.81 -11.49 -33.49
N LEU A 587 -16.03 -11.86 -33.11
CA LEU A 587 -16.64 -13.13 -33.49
C LEU A 587 -16.91 -13.18 -35.00
N ASP A 588 -17.42 -12.08 -35.56
CA ASP A 588 -17.71 -11.97 -37.00
C ASP A 588 -16.44 -12.04 -37.83
N MET A 589 -15.38 -11.33 -37.41
CA MET A 589 -14.07 -11.38 -38.06
C MET A 589 -13.46 -12.79 -38.01
N GLU A 590 -13.48 -13.46 -36.86
CA GLU A 590 -12.97 -14.83 -36.73
C GLU A 590 -13.75 -15.80 -37.62
N ASN A 591 -15.08 -15.71 -37.61
CA ASN A 591 -15.94 -16.56 -38.43
C ASN A 591 -15.75 -16.31 -39.93
N GLU A 592 -15.59 -15.05 -40.35
CA GLU A 592 -15.30 -14.72 -41.75
C GLU A 592 -13.96 -15.31 -42.20
N LEU A 593 -12.90 -15.15 -41.39
CA LEU A 593 -11.59 -15.73 -41.68
C LEU A 593 -11.64 -17.26 -41.72
N TYR A 594 -12.32 -17.88 -40.76
CA TYR A 594 -12.48 -19.33 -40.72
C TYR A 594 -13.19 -19.85 -41.97
N THR A 595 -14.38 -19.32 -42.25
CA THR A 595 -15.24 -19.80 -43.33
C THR A 595 -14.66 -19.54 -44.72
N ARG A 596 -14.05 -18.37 -44.95
CA ARG A 596 -13.61 -17.94 -46.29
C ARG A 596 -12.14 -18.21 -46.58
N VAL A 597 -11.26 -18.16 -45.56
CA VAL A 597 -9.80 -18.21 -45.75
C VAL A 597 -9.22 -19.51 -45.23
N PHE A 598 -9.38 -19.82 -43.94
CA PHE A 598 -8.69 -20.94 -43.32
C PHE A 598 -9.15 -22.31 -43.85
N THR A 599 -10.43 -22.46 -44.19
CA THR A 599 -10.95 -23.68 -44.85
C THR A 599 -10.36 -23.91 -46.24
N GLN A 600 -9.94 -22.85 -46.93
CA GLN A 600 -9.28 -22.94 -48.24
C GLN A 600 -7.79 -23.20 -48.10
N LEU A 601 -7.12 -22.52 -47.15
CA LEU A 601 -5.72 -22.81 -46.83
C LEU A 601 -5.52 -24.26 -46.40
N ALA A 602 -6.45 -24.82 -45.60
CA ALA A 602 -6.38 -26.22 -45.18
C ALA A 602 -6.42 -27.23 -46.35
N LYS A 603 -6.95 -26.83 -47.52
CA LYS A 603 -6.99 -27.65 -48.73
C LYS A 603 -5.78 -27.41 -49.64
N ASP A 604 -5.00 -26.36 -49.39
CA ASP A 604 -3.81 -26.03 -50.16
C ASP A 604 -2.68 -27.01 -49.83
N LYS A 605 -1.93 -27.48 -50.84
CA LYS A 605 -0.86 -28.46 -50.62
C LYS A 605 0.37 -27.87 -49.93
N ARG A 606 0.59 -26.56 -50.07
CA ARG A 606 1.73 -25.83 -49.52
C ARG A 606 1.43 -25.28 -48.13
N TYR A 607 0.19 -24.83 -47.91
CA TYR A 607 -0.24 -24.19 -46.67
C TYR A 607 -1.29 -25.00 -45.90
N GLY A 608 -1.49 -26.26 -46.27
CA GLY A 608 -2.38 -27.18 -45.55
C GLY A 608 -2.05 -27.19 -44.07
N GLY A 609 -3.07 -27.45 -43.23
CA GLY A 609 -3.00 -27.21 -41.79
C GLY A 609 -4.39 -27.00 -41.19
N GLY A 610 -4.45 -26.35 -40.04
CA GLY A 610 -5.71 -26.13 -39.33
C GLY A 610 -5.76 -24.86 -38.49
N TYR A 611 -6.96 -24.28 -38.39
CA TYR A 611 -7.23 -23.21 -37.44
C TYR A 611 -7.40 -23.77 -36.02
N ARG A 612 -6.92 -23.00 -35.04
CA ARG A 612 -6.92 -23.31 -33.61
C ARG A 612 -7.48 -22.10 -32.88
N SER A 613 -8.76 -22.13 -32.56
CA SER A 613 -9.46 -21.04 -31.87
C SER A 613 -9.37 -21.22 -30.36
N ILE A 614 -9.25 -20.11 -29.63
CA ILE A 614 -9.42 -20.07 -28.17
C ILE A 614 -10.77 -19.48 -27.76
N THR A 615 -11.66 -19.25 -28.72
CA THR A 615 -13.03 -18.79 -28.50
C THR A 615 -13.90 -19.96 -28.00
N PRO A 616 -14.51 -19.86 -26.82
CA PRO A 616 -15.42 -20.89 -26.31
C PRO A 616 -16.59 -21.14 -27.27
N GLY A 617 -16.85 -22.40 -27.59
CA GLY A 617 -17.93 -22.83 -28.50
C GLY A 617 -17.61 -22.72 -29.99
N HIS A 618 -16.41 -22.29 -30.38
CA HIS A 618 -16.03 -22.23 -31.80
C HIS A 618 -15.82 -23.66 -32.36
N PRO A 619 -16.15 -23.96 -33.64
CA PRO A 619 -15.95 -25.29 -34.24
C PRO A 619 -14.50 -25.81 -34.25
N CYS A 620 -13.54 -24.92 -34.04
CA CYS A 620 -12.11 -25.21 -33.94
C CYS A 620 -11.52 -24.84 -32.57
N GLU A 621 -12.37 -24.76 -31.53
CA GLU A 621 -11.92 -24.55 -30.16
C GLU A 621 -10.91 -25.62 -29.75
N ILE A 622 -9.80 -25.18 -29.17
CA ILE A 622 -8.75 -26.07 -28.66
C ILE A 622 -8.85 -26.21 -27.14
N SER A 623 -8.32 -27.32 -26.61
CA SER A 623 -8.24 -27.49 -25.16
C SER A 623 -7.25 -26.49 -24.53
N GLY A 624 -7.44 -26.20 -23.25
CA GLY A 624 -6.46 -25.38 -22.51
C GLY A 624 -5.06 -26.00 -22.45
N ALA A 625 -4.94 -27.33 -22.58
CA ALA A 625 -3.65 -28.01 -22.69
C ALA A 625 -2.97 -27.74 -24.04
N ASP A 626 -3.73 -27.82 -25.13
CA ASP A 626 -3.23 -27.52 -26.49
C ASP A 626 -2.83 -26.06 -26.64
N TYR A 627 -3.62 -25.13 -26.06
CA TYR A 627 -3.27 -23.72 -25.99
C TYR A 627 -1.89 -23.53 -25.35
N LYS A 628 -1.67 -24.14 -24.18
CA LYS A 628 -0.38 -24.06 -23.47
C LYS A 628 0.77 -24.67 -24.27
N ALA A 629 0.53 -25.77 -24.98
CA ALA A 629 1.54 -26.38 -25.85
C ALA A 629 1.93 -25.46 -27.01
N LEU A 630 0.96 -24.88 -27.73
CA LEU A 630 1.23 -23.96 -28.84
C LEU A 630 1.91 -22.67 -28.38
N VAL A 631 1.60 -22.17 -27.17
CA VAL A 631 2.31 -21.03 -26.57
C VAL A 631 3.76 -21.40 -26.25
N ALA A 632 4.01 -22.61 -25.72
CA ALA A 632 5.36 -23.09 -25.44
C ALA A 632 6.20 -23.30 -26.71
N GLU A 633 5.56 -23.65 -27.82
CA GLU A 633 6.20 -23.79 -29.15
C GLU A 633 6.35 -22.46 -29.90
N HIS A 634 5.95 -21.34 -29.29
CA HIS A 634 5.97 -20.00 -29.91
C HIS A 634 5.08 -19.86 -31.17
N LEU A 635 4.05 -20.68 -31.30
CA LEU A 635 3.07 -20.65 -32.40
C LEU A 635 1.81 -19.84 -32.04
N MET A 636 1.45 -19.80 -30.76
CA MET A 636 0.31 -19.05 -30.23
C MET A 636 0.76 -17.89 -29.35
N PHE A 637 0.00 -16.79 -29.34
CA PHE A 637 0.23 -15.67 -28.44
C PHE A 637 -0.24 -15.97 -27.01
N LYS A 638 0.43 -15.33 -26.04
CA LYS A 638 0.08 -15.40 -24.62
C LYS A 638 -1.21 -14.65 -24.32
N ASP A 639 -1.72 -14.85 -23.10
CA ASP A 639 -2.87 -14.12 -22.60
C ASP A 639 -2.63 -12.60 -22.64
N MET A 640 -3.39 -11.92 -23.49
CA MET A 640 -3.26 -10.47 -23.67
C MET A 640 -3.85 -9.68 -22.49
N SER A 641 -4.71 -10.29 -21.66
CA SER A 641 -5.26 -9.62 -20.46
C SER A 641 -4.19 -9.36 -19.39
N ALA A 642 -3.06 -10.06 -19.46
CA ALA A 642 -1.90 -9.83 -18.61
C ALA A 642 -0.96 -8.71 -19.12
N ASP A 643 -1.17 -8.21 -20.34
CA ASP A 643 -0.36 -7.12 -20.92
C ASP A 643 -1.03 -5.77 -20.69
N ARG A 644 -0.52 -5.01 -19.71
CA ARG A 644 -1.08 -3.70 -19.33
C ARG A 644 -1.10 -2.66 -20.43
N TYR A 645 -0.21 -2.74 -21.43
CA TYR A 645 -0.20 -1.79 -22.55
C TYR A 645 -1.38 -2.08 -23.49
N LEU A 646 -1.62 -3.36 -23.79
CA LEU A 646 -2.73 -3.80 -24.64
C LEU A 646 -4.08 -3.69 -23.94
N VAL A 647 -4.12 -3.89 -22.61
CA VAL A 647 -5.31 -3.65 -21.78
C VAL A 647 -5.68 -2.17 -21.80
N ALA A 648 -4.74 -1.27 -21.53
CA ALA A 648 -4.99 0.17 -21.54
C ALA A 648 -5.40 0.69 -22.94
N ALA A 649 -4.91 0.06 -24.02
CA ALA A 649 -5.31 0.36 -25.40
C ALA A 649 -6.67 -0.24 -25.79
N GLY A 650 -7.30 -1.08 -24.96
CA GLY A 650 -8.56 -1.78 -25.29
C GLY A 650 -8.40 -3.00 -26.21
N ILE A 651 -7.18 -3.38 -26.60
CA ILE A 651 -6.90 -4.50 -27.51
C ILE A 651 -7.21 -5.85 -26.85
N ALA A 652 -6.99 -5.96 -25.54
CA ALA A 652 -7.28 -7.16 -24.75
C ALA A 652 -8.79 -7.35 -24.45
N ALA A 653 -9.65 -6.39 -24.82
CA ALA A 653 -11.07 -6.44 -24.50
C ALA A 653 -11.74 -7.72 -25.03
N HIS A 654 -12.66 -8.27 -24.25
CA HIS A 654 -13.42 -9.49 -24.56
C HIS A 654 -12.57 -10.76 -24.74
N TRP A 655 -11.37 -10.82 -24.16
CA TRP A 655 -10.58 -12.05 -24.14
C TRP A 655 -11.40 -13.24 -23.58
N PRO A 656 -11.32 -14.45 -24.16
CA PRO A 656 -10.49 -14.87 -25.31
C PRO A 656 -11.21 -14.82 -26.68
N HIS A 657 -12.36 -14.17 -26.83
CA HIS A 657 -13.23 -14.31 -28.01
C HIS A 657 -12.67 -13.69 -29.29
N GLY A 658 -12.81 -14.37 -30.43
CA GLY A 658 -12.33 -13.92 -31.75
C GLY A 658 -10.82 -14.06 -31.94
N ARG A 659 -10.18 -14.98 -31.21
CA ARG A 659 -8.72 -15.14 -31.17
C ARG A 659 -8.34 -16.59 -31.46
N GLY A 660 -7.26 -16.76 -32.22
CA GLY A 660 -6.71 -18.07 -32.55
C GLY A 660 -5.51 -17.98 -33.47
N CYS A 661 -4.92 -19.14 -33.80
CA CYS A 661 -3.83 -19.24 -34.76
C CYS A 661 -4.14 -20.28 -35.84
N TYR A 662 -3.69 -20.02 -37.06
CA TYR A 662 -3.63 -21.04 -38.10
C TYR A 662 -2.21 -21.61 -38.12
N VAL A 663 -2.10 -22.94 -38.06
CA VAL A 663 -0.81 -23.64 -38.13
C VAL A 663 -0.86 -24.58 -39.33
N SER A 664 0.15 -24.49 -40.20
CA SER A 664 0.33 -25.39 -41.35
C SER A 664 0.76 -26.78 -40.90
#